data_AF-A0A1I5JAA6-F1
#
_entry.id   AF-A0A1I5JAA6-F1
#
_cell.length_a   1.000
_cell.length_b   1.000
_cell.length_c   1.000
_cell.angle_alpha   90.00
_cell.angle_beta   90.00
_cell.angle_gamma   90.00
#
_symmetry.space_group_name_H-M   'P 1'
#
loop_
_entity.id
_entity.type
_entity.pdbx_description
1 polymer ?
#
loop_
_entity_poly.entity_id
_entity_poly.type
_entity_poly.pdbx_seq_one_letter_code
_entity_poly.pdbx_strand_id
1 'polypeptide(L)'
;MQLKKIIAALLLGTAGLPAFAQIDKAATDAFLKRVVKDRAAAFTCEYLPADNGKDVFEIESNGNRIVLRGNNGVSVASALNYYLRNYCNSIITWNGTNLHLPAVLPVVKEKEHHVTPYKYRYYINYCTFQYSMAWWNRERWQQEIDWMAMNGINMPLALTGEEAIWQEVYKEMGFTDAELDKFFSGPAYFSWLWMGNIDAWGGPLPQHWKDSHKALQQKILAAERSMGMLPILPAFTGHVPPAFKDKYPNEIVKPTNWDAGFPDVYILDPNSPMFDKIGKKFLEAQTKAFGTDHFYSADTFNENVPPSSDSSFLDAMSRKVYASMAAADPKAVWVMQGWMFHYNASYWHQPQIRALLNAVPDDHMIVLDLYSESHPEWKNTQAYYGKPWIWNMLHNFGGNTGMWGLMDAAAHDPATALHDPASGKMSGIGLTPEGIEQNPALYQLMIDNVWRDQPINVDTWLQSYAKQRYGVENEAVNKAWQILYHTVYIGGPTEGAPESIIVARPTLDIAAERVKTKLEYDPAKVVPAWDLFISAAAQVKPTAGFKYDLVDVTRQVLGNYASPLQQRVATAYRNKDLAAFKQYSTQFLGLLDDMDMLLGTQEGFLLGKWVSDARSNGITPAEQDLYEFNAKDLVTLWGDKDSPVHEYSNRQWNGLIKGFYKPRWQQFFTLLEASLKKGETADLKAFEEQVKAFEWKWANGHDKYAAKPQGDPVKAAVQLHKKYRKMM
;
A
#
# COMPACT_ATOMS: atom_id res chain seq x y z
N MET A 1 27.31 13.48 77.00
CA MET A 1 26.07 14.07 76.46
C MET A 1 26.34 14.48 75.02
N GLN A 2 25.77 13.73 74.07
CA GLN A 2 25.53 14.05 72.63
C GLN A 2 26.75 14.46 71.77
N LEU A 3 27.39 13.60 70.97
CA LEU A 3 26.96 12.67 69.90
C LEU A 3 26.47 13.38 68.60
N LYS A 4 27.22 13.14 67.50
CA LYS A 4 26.90 13.34 66.06
C LYS A 4 27.07 14.79 65.54
N LYS A 5 27.87 15.08 64.51
CA LYS A 5 27.79 14.55 63.13
C LYS A 5 29.15 14.58 62.42
N ILE A 6 29.72 13.42 62.17
CA ILE A 6 30.56 13.14 61.00
C ILE A 6 29.71 12.18 60.17
N ILE A 7 29.19 12.62 59.03
CA ILE A 7 28.55 11.72 58.07
C ILE A 7 29.58 11.48 56.97
N ALA A 8 30.13 10.27 57.02
CA ALA A 8 30.94 9.67 55.99
C ALA A 8 30.12 9.50 54.71
N ALA A 9 30.79 9.74 53.59
CA ALA A 9 30.39 9.29 52.27
C ALA A 9 30.22 7.76 52.26
N LEU A 10 29.02 7.30 51.93
CA LEU A 10 28.78 5.94 51.49
C LEU A 10 27.63 5.96 50.46
N LEU A 11 28.04 5.78 49.20
CA LEU A 11 27.36 5.00 48.17
C LEU A 11 25.82 5.09 48.12
N LEU A 12 25.32 6.00 47.28
CA LEU A 12 24.10 5.79 46.50
C LEU A 12 24.33 6.41 45.12
N GLY A 13 25.32 5.88 44.41
CA GLY A 13 25.32 5.93 42.95
C GLY A 13 24.23 4.98 42.47
N THR A 14 22.99 5.43 42.47
CA THR A 14 21.97 4.83 41.61
C THR A 14 22.35 5.23 40.19
N ALA A 15 23.29 4.50 39.60
CA ALA A 15 23.26 4.31 38.16
C ALA A 15 21.83 3.88 37.85
N GLY A 16 21.06 4.75 37.22
CA GLY A 16 19.77 4.38 36.67
C GLY A 16 20.05 3.21 35.74
N LEU A 17 19.77 1.99 36.20
CA LEU A 17 19.64 0.86 35.31
C LEU A 17 18.65 1.33 34.24
N PRO A 18 19.01 1.26 32.94
CA PRO A 18 18.03 1.55 31.91
C PRO A 18 16.83 0.67 32.23
N ALA A 19 15.63 1.26 32.32
CA ALA A 19 14.41 0.50 32.45
C ALA A 19 14.38 -0.42 31.22
N PHE A 20 14.78 -1.68 31.40
CA PHE A 20 14.71 -2.68 30.35
C PHE A 20 13.26 -2.67 29.88
N ALA A 21 13.03 -2.34 28.61
CA ALA A 21 11.71 -2.35 28.02
C ALA A 21 11.17 -3.78 28.17
N GLN A 22 10.37 -4.01 29.21
CA GLN A 22 9.70 -5.29 29.39
C GLN A 22 8.64 -5.40 28.31
N ILE A 23 8.45 -6.61 27.78
CA ILE A 23 7.32 -6.88 26.90
C ILE A 23 6.01 -6.46 27.58
N ASP A 24 5.12 -5.77 26.87
CA ASP A 24 3.76 -5.55 27.36
C ASP A 24 3.02 -6.88 27.30
N LYS A 25 3.00 -7.57 28.44
CA LYS A 25 2.40 -8.90 28.56
C LYS A 25 0.92 -8.89 28.18
N ALA A 26 0.18 -7.83 28.51
CA ALA A 26 -1.24 -7.74 28.20
C ALA A 26 -1.46 -7.64 26.68
N ALA A 27 -0.64 -6.85 26.00
CA ALA A 27 -0.66 -6.73 24.54
C ALA A 27 -0.31 -8.06 23.86
N THR A 28 0.77 -8.74 24.29
CA THR A 28 1.18 -10.02 23.70
C THR A 28 0.17 -11.14 23.97
N ASP A 29 -0.43 -11.20 25.17
CA ASP A 29 -1.47 -12.19 25.49
C ASP A 29 -2.76 -11.95 24.66
N ALA A 30 -3.12 -10.68 24.44
CA ALA A 30 -4.25 -10.32 23.59
C ALA A 30 -3.98 -10.65 22.11
N PHE A 31 -2.76 -10.40 21.64
CA PHE A 31 -2.30 -10.79 20.30
C PHE A 31 -2.41 -12.30 20.09
N LEU A 32 -1.89 -13.12 21.01
CA LEU A 32 -2.02 -14.59 20.92
C LEU A 32 -3.49 -15.03 20.81
N LYS A 33 -4.38 -14.43 21.61
CA LYS A 33 -5.82 -14.75 21.56
C LYS A 33 -6.47 -14.33 20.24
N ARG A 34 -6.01 -13.25 19.58
CA ARG A 34 -6.52 -12.86 18.26
C ARG A 34 -6.03 -13.80 17.16
N VAL A 35 -4.73 -14.15 17.18
CA VAL A 35 -4.09 -14.92 16.11
C VAL A 35 -4.39 -16.42 16.21
N VAL A 36 -4.08 -17.04 17.36
CA VAL A 36 -4.21 -18.50 17.55
C VAL A 36 -5.44 -18.90 18.39
N LYS A 37 -6.29 -17.94 18.75
CA LYS A 37 -7.62 -18.16 19.33
C LYS A 37 -7.56 -19.04 20.60
N ASP A 38 -8.28 -20.15 20.59
CA ASP A 38 -8.38 -21.14 21.67
C ASP A 38 -7.05 -21.85 21.95
N ARG A 39 -6.07 -21.75 21.05
CA ARG A 39 -4.73 -22.33 21.19
C ARG A 39 -3.75 -21.40 21.90
N ALA A 40 -4.15 -20.19 22.29
CA ALA A 40 -3.26 -19.23 22.97
C ALA A 40 -2.59 -19.81 24.23
N ALA A 41 -3.28 -20.69 24.99
CA ALA A 41 -2.73 -21.32 26.19
C ALA A 41 -1.60 -22.33 25.93
N ALA A 42 -1.38 -22.72 24.66
CA ALA A 42 -0.25 -23.55 24.25
C ALA A 42 1.05 -22.75 24.07
N PHE A 43 0.97 -21.42 24.12
CA PHE A 43 2.10 -20.52 23.96
C PHE A 43 2.40 -19.77 25.26
N THR A 44 3.63 -19.35 25.45
CA THR A 44 4.05 -18.49 26.57
C THR A 44 5.05 -17.47 26.05
N CYS A 45 4.81 -16.19 26.31
CA CYS A 45 5.68 -15.09 25.90
C CYS A 45 6.66 -14.73 27.02
N GLU A 46 7.94 -14.58 26.70
CA GLU A 46 8.97 -14.17 27.64
C GLU A 46 9.85 -13.06 27.06
N TYR A 47 10.44 -12.24 27.92
CA TYR A 47 11.39 -11.21 27.52
C TYR A 47 12.76 -11.83 27.24
N LEU A 48 13.42 -11.35 26.18
CA LEU A 48 14.81 -11.64 25.84
C LEU A 48 15.52 -10.31 25.60
N PRO A 49 16.67 -10.00 26.23
CA PRO A 49 17.42 -8.78 25.92
C PRO A 49 17.82 -8.72 24.44
N ALA A 50 17.87 -7.51 23.87
CA ALA A 50 18.35 -7.28 22.51
C ALA A 50 19.76 -7.84 22.30
N ASP A 51 20.03 -8.48 21.17
CA ASP A 51 21.35 -9.02 20.83
C ASP A 51 22.20 -7.90 20.23
N ASN A 52 23.20 -7.43 20.98
CA ASN A 52 24.07 -6.32 20.55
C ASN A 52 23.28 -5.08 20.08
N GLY A 53 22.14 -4.80 20.72
CA GLY A 53 21.24 -3.69 20.37
C GLY A 53 20.34 -3.95 19.17
N LYS A 54 20.32 -5.17 18.61
CA LYS A 54 19.44 -5.59 17.52
C LYS A 54 18.23 -6.37 18.03
N ASP A 55 17.13 -6.29 17.29
CA ASP A 55 15.95 -7.09 17.57
C ASP A 55 16.27 -8.58 17.41
N VAL A 56 15.73 -9.39 18.31
CA VAL A 56 16.04 -10.82 18.43
C VAL A 56 14.82 -11.58 18.94
N PHE A 57 14.65 -12.80 18.43
CA PHE A 57 13.68 -13.73 18.99
C PHE A 57 14.24 -15.15 19.16
N GLU A 58 13.65 -15.89 20.10
CA GLU A 58 13.92 -17.31 20.31
C GLU A 58 12.62 -18.12 20.38
N ILE A 59 12.70 -19.40 19.99
CA ILE A 59 11.61 -20.36 20.11
C ILE A 59 12.14 -21.64 20.76
N GLU A 60 11.43 -22.12 21.78
CA GLU A 60 11.80 -23.35 22.50
C GLU A 60 10.54 -24.11 22.93
N SER A 61 10.61 -25.43 23.00
CA SER A 61 9.55 -26.24 23.63
C SER A 61 9.84 -26.47 25.10
N ASN A 62 8.86 -26.19 25.97
CA ASN A 62 8.91 -26.48 27.40
C ASN A 62 7.68 -27.33 27.79
N GLY A 63 7.88 -28.65 27.89
CA GLY A 63 6.79 -29.61 28.07
C GLY A 63 5.80 -29.55 26.91
N ASN A 64 4.53 -29.26 27.22
CA ASN A 64 3.46 -29.17 26.21
C ASN A 64 3.24 -27.73 25.69
N ARG A 65 4.15 -26.80 25.98
CA ARG A 65 4.05 -25.40 25.56
C ARG A 65 5.20 -24.99 24.67
N ILE A 66 4.92 -24.05 23.79
CA ILE A 66 5.92 -23.35 22.97
C ILE A 66 6.22 -22.01 23.65
N VAL A 67 7.48 -21.79 24.01
CA VAL A 67 7.96 -20.54 24.58
C VAL A 67 8.46 -19.66 23.45
N LEU A 68 7.93 -18.44 23.39
CA LEU A 68 8.24 -17.41 22.41
C LEU A 68 8.95 -16.28 23.15
N ARG A 69 10.22 -16.01 22.81
CA ARG A 69 10.99 -14.94 23.45
C ARG A 69 11.33 -13.84 22.48
N GLY A 70 11.36 -12.60 22.95
CA GLY A 70 11.82 -11.46 22.17
C GLY A 70 12.09 -10.22 23.01
N ASN A 71 12.82 -9.27 22.44
CA ASN A 71 13.15 -8.00 23.11
C ASN A 71 12.01 -6.97 23.08
N ASN A 72 10.99 -7.20 22.25
CA ASN A 72 9.76 -6.42 22.16
C ASN A 72 8.61 -7.31 21.64
N GLY A 73 7.39 -6.76 21.58
CA GLY A 73 6.20 -7.47 21.12
C GLY A 73 6.27 -7.90 19.64
N VAL A 74 6.88 -7.09 18.77
CA VAL A 74 7.13 -7.41 17.36
C VAL A 74 8.01 -8.67 17.22
N SER A 75 9.06 -8.80 18.03
CA SER A 75 9.95 -9.96 18.01
C SER A 75 9.24 -11.22 18.53
N VAL A 76 8.41 -11.10 19.57
CA VAL A 76 7.55 -12.20 20.05
C VAL A 76 6.52 -12.63 18.98
N ALA A 77 5.89 -11.67 18.29
CA ALA A 77 4.95 -11.95 17.21
C ALA A 77 5.65 -12.60 16.00
N SER A 78 6.87 -12.18 15.68
CA SER A 78 7.73 -12.80 14.67
C SER A 78 8.10 -14.25 15.03
N ALA A 79 8.41 -14.52 16.30
CA ALA A 79 8.65 -15.87 16.81
C ALA A 79 7.43 -16.78 16.60
N LEU A 80 6.23 -16.27 16.91
CA LEU A 80 4.99 -17.00 16.63
C LEU A 80 4.85 -17.28 15.14
N ASN A 81 5.01 -16.27 14.29
CA ASN A 81 4.84 -16.42 12.84
C ASN A 81 5.84 -17.45 12.27
N TYR A 82 7.10 -17.40 12.70
CA TYR A 82 8.12 -18.39 12.32
C TYR A 82 7.70 -19.81 12.74
N TYR A 83 7.22 -19.98 13.99
CA TYR A 83 6.74 -21.27 14.46
C TYR A 83 5.55 -21.78 13.64
N LEU A 84 4.56 -20.92 13.38
CA LEU A 84 3.39 -21.27 12.58
C LEU A 84 3.76 -21.72 11.17
N ARG A 85 4.71 -21.02 10.53
CA ARG A 85 5.13 -21.31 9.16
C ARG A 85 6.00 -22.55 9.06
N ASN A 86 7.04 -22.64 9.88
CA ASN A 86 8.07 -23.68 9.73
C ASN A 86 7.72 -24.99 10.44
N TYR A 87 6.94 -24.93 11.54
CA TYR A 87 6.54 -26.11 12.30
C TYR A 87 5.10 -26.52 12.00
N CYS A 88 4.16 -25.58 11.96
CA CYS A 88 2.74 -25.88 11.74
C CYS A 88 2.30 -25.88 10.27
N ASN A 89 3.17 -25.54 9.31
CA ASN A 89 2.84 -25.36 7.90
C ASN A 89 1.60 -24.46 7.70
N SER A 90 1.54 -23.36 8.44
CA SER A 90 0.44 -22.40 8.47
C SER A 90 0.93 -21.01 8.05
N ILE A 91 0.08 -20.21 7.43
CA ILE A 91 0.42 -18.85 6.97
C ILE A 91 -0.79 -17.94 7.03
N ILE A 92 -0.55 -16.66 7.37
CA ILE A 92 -1.55 -15.60 7.39
C ILE A 92 -1.13 -14.56 6.37
N THR A 93 -1.96 -14.33 5.35
CA THR A 93 -1.78 -13.27 4.34
C THR A 93 -3.08 -12.49 4.21
N TRP A 94 -3.05 -11.29 3.61
CA TRP A 94 -4.27 -10.53 3.31
C TRP A 94 -5.28 -11.38 2.52
N ASN A 95 -4.82 -12.02 1.44
CA ASN A 95 -5.66 -12.79 0.53
C ASN A 95 -5.72 -14.29 0.88
N GLY A 96 -5.97 -14.59 2.15
CA GLY A 96 -6.22 -15.95 2.61
C GLY A 96 -5.32 -16.37 3.76
N THR A 97 -5.93 -17.10 4.68
CA THR A 97 -5.28 -17.63 5.88
C THR A 97 -5.39 -19.16 5.91
N ASN A 98 -4.30 -19.83 6.26
CA ASN A 98 -4.28 -21.23 6.65
C ASN A 98 -3.75 -21.33 8.09
N LEU A 99 -4.64 -21.58 9.05
CA LEU A 99 -4.34 -21.78 10.47
C LEU A 99 -4.89 -23.12 10.99
N HIS A 100 -4.80 -24.18 10.17
CA HIS A 100 -5.15 -25.52 10.60
C HIS A 100 -4.02 -26.13 11.45
N LEU A 101 -3.91 -25.67 12.70
CA LEU A 101 -2.85 -26.14 13.60
C LEU A 101 -3.07 -27.62 13.94
N PRO A 102 -2.00 -28.44 14.00
CA PRO A 102 -2.10 -29.83 14.38
C PRO A 102 -2.59 -29.95 15.83
N ALA A 103 -3.34 -31.03 16.11
CA ALA A 103 -3.91 -31.27 17.45
C ALA A 103 -2.83 -31.25 18.54
N VAL A 104 -1.69 -31.88 18.25
CA VAL A 104 -0.45 -31.79 19.03
C VAL A 104 0.50 -30.86 18.29
N LEU A 105 0.93 -29.79 18.97
CA LEU A 105 1.86 -28.82 18.40
C LEU A 105 3.25 -29.47 18.22
N PRO A 106 3.93 -29.29 17.08
CA PRO A 106 5.24 -29.89 16.84
C PRO A 106 6.30 -29.35 17.80
N VAL A 107 7.11 -30.26 18.34
CA VAL A 107 8.18 -29.91 19.29
C VAL A 107 9.35 -29.26 18.54
N VAL A 108 9.85 -28.18 19.10
CA VAL A 108 11.10 -27.51 18.72
C VAL A 108 12.25 -28.26 19.41
N LYS A 109 13.00 -29.06 18.62
CA LYS A 109 14.04 -29.96 19.14
C LYS A 109 15.29 -29.21 19.58
N GLU A 110 15.64 -28.17 18.85
CA GLU A 110 16.78 -27.29 19.11
C GLU A 110 16.25 -25.87 19.20
N LYS A 111 16.74 -25.11 20.18
CA LYS A 111 16.29 -23.74 20.40
C LYS A 111 16.61 -22.90 19.18
N GLU A 112 15.59 -22.29 18.58
CA GLU A 112 15.75 -21.33 17.49
C GLU A 112 16.23 -19.99 18.07
N HIS A 113 17.14 -19.32 17.37
CA HIS A 113 17.65 -18.01 17.74
C HIS A 113 17.87 -17.19 16.48
N HIS A 114 17.16 -16.07 16.34
CA HIS A 114 17.17 -15.25 15.14
C HIS A 114 17.36 -13.78 15.49
N VAL A 115 18.37 -13.15 14.89
CA VAL A 115 18.69 -11.73 15.04
C VAL A 115 18.50 -11.07 13.69
N THR A 116 17.77 -9.95 13.63
CA THR A 116 17.64 -9.19 12.38
C THR A 116 18.87 -8.30 12.17
N PRO A 117 19.42 -8.21 10.93
CA PRO A 117 20.46 -7.22 10.64
C PRO A 117 19.90 -5.80 10.48
N TYR A 118 18.58 -5.65 10.38
CA TYR A 118 17.90 -4.40 10.01
C TYR A 118 17.35 -3.69 11.25
N LYS A 119 17.78 -2.44 11.46
CA LYS A 119 17.27 -1.61 12.57
C LYS A 119 15.80 -1.25 12.36
N TYR A 120 15.45 -0.85 11.14
CA TYR A 120 14.09 -0.47 10.77
C TYR A 120 13.50 -1.44 9.76
N ARG A 121 12.25 -1.80 9.98
CA ARG A 121 11.41 -2.52 9.04
C ARG A 121 10.18 -1.67 8.77
N TYR A 122 10.25 -0.91 7.69
CA TYR A 122 9.30 0.15 7.35
C TYR A 122 8.06 -0.41 6.68
N TYR A 123 6.91 0.21 6.92
CA TYR A 123 5.70 -0.08 6.17
C TYR A 123 4.79 1.15 6.03
N ILE A 124 4.12 1.19 4.87
CA ILE A 124 3.01 2.04 4.43
C ILE A 124 3.48 3.25 3.62
N ASN A 125 2.95 3.38 2.41
CA ASN A 125 3.09 4.56 1.57
C ASN A 125 1.93 5.52 1.87
N TYR A 126 2.12 6.83 1.66
CA TYR A 126 1.01 7.80 1.65
C TYR A 126 -0.17 7.28 0.85
N CYS A 127 0.07 6.81 -0.38
CA CYS A 127 -0.97 6.30 -1.28
C CYS A 127 -1.75 5.10 -0.71
N THR A 128 -1.15 4.27 0.14
CA THR A 128 -1.84 3.10 0.73
C THR A 128 -3.03 3.51 1.59
N PHE A 129 -2.95 4.68 2.24
CA PHE A 129 -4.05 5.21 3.03
C PHE A 129 -5.32 5.45 2.20
N GLN A 130 -5.20 5.70 0.89
CA GLN A 130 -6.34 6.01 0.03
C GLN A 130 -6.74 4.82 -0.85
N TYR A 131 -5.78 4.12 -1.45
CA TYR A 131 -6.10 3.00 -2.35
C TYR A 131 -6.46 1.70 -1.64
N SER A 132 -6.25 1.61 -0.32
CA SER A 132 -6.57 0.41 0.46
C SER A 132 -7.22 0.71 1.80
N MET A 133 -6.70 1.69 2.56
CA MET A 133 -7.07 1.86 3.98
C MET A 133 -8.17 2.90 4.23
N ALA A 134 -8.64 3.59 3.19
CA ALA A 134 -9.51 4.77 3.32
C ALA A 134 -10.75 4.53 4.19
N TRP A 135 -11.28 3.31 4.14
CA TRP A 135 -12.55 2.94 4.80
C TRP A 135 -12.37 1.98 5.97
N TRP A 136 -11.14 1.77 6.43
CA TRP A 136 -10.86 0.79 7.47
C TRP A 136 -11.39 1.22 8.83
N ASN A 137 -12.16 0.33 9.44
CA ASN A 137 -12.53 0.45 10.83
C ASN A 137 -11.40 -0.04 11.76
N ARG A 138 -11.65 0.07 13.07
CA ARG A 138 -10.71 -0.37 14.11
C ARG A 138 -10.34 -1.85 13.97
N GLU A 139 -11.30 -2.71 13.67
CA GLU A 139 -11.10 -4.15 13.59
C GLU A 139 -10.15 -4.52 12.44
N ARG A 140 -10.29 -3.88 11.27
CA ARG A 140 -9.39 -4.07 10.13
C ARG A 140 -7.99 -3.51 10.41
N TRP A 141 -7.89 -2.36 11.06
CA TRP A 141 -6.60 -1.81 11.53
C TRP A 141 -5.90 -2.74 12.52
N GLN A 142 -6.62 -3.32 13.49
CA GLN A 142 -6.03 -4.26 14.44
C GLN A 142 -5.49 -5.52 13.74
N GLN A 143 -6.19 -6.02 12.71
CA GLN A 143 -5.69 -7.13 11.89
C GLN A 143 -4.40 -6.76 11.16
N GLU A 144 -4.30 -5.54 10.63
CA GLU A 144 -3.09 -5.07 9.97
C GLU A 144 -1.93 -4.96 10.95
N ILE A 145 -2.14 -4.39 12.13
CA ILE A 145 -1.10 -4.25 13.17
C ILE A 145 -0.62 -5.63 13.65
N ASP A 146 -1.53 -6.60 13.79
CA ASP A 146 -1.15 -7.98 14.11
C ASP A 146 -0.30 -8.59 12.98
N TRP A 147 -0.66 -8.35 11.71
CA TRP A 147 0.11 -8.78 10.54
C TRP A 147 1.48 -8.10 10.45
N MET A 148 1.56 -6.79 10.71
CA MET A 148 2.81 -6.04 10.82
C MET A 148 3.73 -6.66 11.87
N ALA A 149 3.22 -6.89 13.08
CA ALA A 149 3.99 -7.47 14.18
C ALA A 149 4.51 -8.88 13.84
N MET A 150 3.66 -9.73 13.25
CA MET A 150 4.03 -11.09 12.82
C MET A 150 5.13 -11.12 11.76
N ASN A 151 5.17 -10.10 10.90
CA ASN A 151 6.18 -9.99 9.84
C ASN A 151 7.36 -9.10 10.23
N GLY A 152 7.46 -8.74 11.50
CA GLY A 152 8.60 -8.02 12.04
C GLY A 152 8.60 -6.53 11.75
N ILE A 153 7.56 -5.93 11.19
CA ILE A 153 7.48 -4.48 10.96
C ILE A 153 7.55 -3.73 12.30
N ASN A 154 8.44 -2.73 12.42
CA ASN A 154 8.57 -1.90 13.61
C ASN A 154 8.50 -0.40 13.36
N MET A 155 8.37 0.05 12.11
CA MET A 155 8.36 1.48 11.80
C MET A 155 7.26 1.81 10.77
N PRO A 156 5.97 1.68 11.16
CA PRO A 156 4.86 2.00 10.28
C PRO A 156 4.63 3.52 10.16
N LEU A 157 4.19 3.97 8.99
CA LEU A 157 3.65 5.31 8.78
C LEU A 157 2.22 5.39 9.34
N ALA A 158 1.90 6.44 10.11
CA ALA A 158 0.63 6.57 10.82
C ALA A 158 0.02 7.98 10.68
N LEU A 159 -0.82 8.17 9.65
CA LEU A 159 -1.38 9.47 9.23
C LEU A 159 -2.89 9.62 9.50
N THR A 160 -3.56 8.61 10.04
CA THR A 160 -5.02 8.67 10.22
C THR A 160 -5.43 9.84 11.13
N GLY A 161 -6.46 10.60 10.74
CA GLY A 161 -7.00 11.69 11.55
C GLY A 161 -6.18 12.98 11.58
N GLU A 162 -5.19 13.12 10.69
CA GLU A 162 -4.37 14.32 10.55
C GLU A 162 -5.22 15.59 10.32
N GLU A 163 -6.32 15.48 9.58
CA GLU A 163 -7.23 16.59 9.26
C GLU A 163 -7.81 17.24 10.52
N ALA A 164 -8.03 16.47 11.58
CA ALA A 164 -8.53 16.98 12.85
C ALA A 164 -7.49 17.83 13.59
N ILE A 165 -6.20 17.50 13.43
CA ILE A 165 -5.10 18.31 13.98
C ILE A 165 -4.96 19.60 13.17
N TRP A 166 -5.02 19.52 11.84
CA TRP A 166 -5.03 20.71 10.98
C TRP A 166 -6.21 21.63 11.25
N GLN A 167 -7.40 21.07 11.47
CA GLN A 167 -8.58 21.86 11.83
C GLN A 167 -8.36 22.60 13.14
N GLU A 168 -7.82 21.96 14.17
CA GLU A 168 -7.50 22.59 15.47
C GLU A 168 -6.54 23.78 15.27
N VAL A 169 -5.43 23.56 14.56
CA VAL A 169 -4.42 24.59 14.28
C VAL A 169 -4.99 25.78 13.50
N TYR A 170 -5.68 25.52 12.38
CA TYR A 170 -6.20 26.62 11.56
C TYR A 170 -7.37 27.34 12.22
N LYS A 171 -8.19 26.65 13.02
CA LYS A 171 -9.24 27.31 13.83
C LYS A 171 -8.64 28.27 14.86
N GLU A 172 -7.56 27.88 15.54
CA GLU A 172 -6.82 28.80 16.43
C GLU A 172 -6.23 30.01 15.69
N MET A 173 -5.86 29.81 14.42
CA MET A 173 -5.42 30.87 13.51
C MET A 173 -6.59 31.69 12.95
N GLY A 174 -7.82 31.35 13.31
CA GLY A 174 -9.06 32.07 13.02
C GLY A 174 -9.69 31.74 11.66
N PHE A 175 -9.33 30.64 11.02
CA PHE A 175 -10.01 30.16 9.80
C PHE A 175 -11.41 29.64 10.14
N THR A 176 -12.37 29.91 9.28
CA THR A 176 -13.77 29.47 9.36
C THR A 176 -13.93 28.07 8.76
N ASP A 177 -15.05 27.38 9.04
CA ASP A 177 -15.31 26.08 8.41
C ASP A 177 -15.44 26.22 6.89
N ALA A 178 -16.13 27.26 6.41
CA ALA A 178 -16.29 27.50 4.98
C ALA A 178 -14.97 27.78 4.22
N GLU A 179 -13.94 28.28 4.92
CA GLU A 179 -12.59 28.42 4.35
C GLU A 179 -11.85 27.08 4.32
N LEU A 180 -12.03 26.24 5.34
CA LEU A 180 -11.41 24.92 5.42
C LEU A 180 -12.12 23.86 4.56
N ASP A 181 -13.40 24.04 4.25
CA ASP A 181 -14.16 23.22 3.29
C ASP A 181 -13.61 23.36 1.86
N LYS A 182 -12.88 24.44 1.58
CA LYS A 182 -12.15 24.67 0.33
C LYS A 182 -10.71 24.18 0.37
N PHE A 183 -10.31 23.52 1.46
CA PHE A 183 -8.98 22.97 1.65
C PHE A 183 -9.04 21.46 1.79
N PHE A 184 -9.74 20.93 2.80
CA PHE A 184 -9.81 19.49 3.03
C PHE A 184 -10.52 18.76 1.89
N SER A 185 -9.83 17.81 1.28
CA SER A 185 -10.39 16.87 0.32
C SER A 185 -11.33 15.86 0.99
N GLY A 186 -12.03 15.07 0.19
CA GLY A 186 -12.78 13.92 0.63
C GLY A 186 -11.86 12.77 1.08
N PRO A 187 -12.35 11.84 1.93
CA PRO A 187 -11.51 10.79 2.51
C PRO A 187 -10.69 9.92 1.56
N ALA A 188 -11.17 9.75 0.33
CA ALA A 188 -10.49 8.96 -0.68
C ALA A 188 -9.25 9.64 -1.27
N TYR A 189 -8.93 10.89 -0.90
CA TYR A 189 -7.88 11.68 -1.56
C TYR A 189 -6.88 12.37 -0.62
N PHE A 190 -6.78 11.98 0.64
CA PHE A 190 -5.92 12.70 1.58
C PHE A 190 -4.42 12.63 1.29
N SER A 191 -3.89 11.53 0.73
CA SER A 191 -2.47 11.46 0.38
C SER A 191 -2.05 12.61 -0.54
N TRP A 192 -2.84 12.90 -1.57
CA TRP A 192 -2.59 14.02 -2.49
C TRP A 192 -2.87 15.39 -1.86
N LEU A 193 -3.68 15.48 -0.80
CA LEU A 193 -3.81 16.69 0.01
C LEU A 193 -2.55 16.90 0.88
N TRP A 194 -2.11 15.88 1.60
CA TRP A 194 -0.96 15.93 2.51
C TRP A 194 0.35 16.24 1.76
N MET A 195 0.48 15.69 0.55
CA MET A 195 1.62 15.94 -0.36
C MET A 195 1.50 17.27 -1.15
N GLY A 196 0.41 18.02 -0.98
CA GLY A 196 0.23 19.33 -1.62
C GLY A 196 0.02 19.25 -3.14
N ASN A 197 -0.75 18.28 -3.61
CA ASN A 197 -1.11 18.12 -5.02
C ASN A 197 -2.54 18.62 -5.31
N ILE A 198 -3.46 18.50 -4.36
CA ILE A 198 -4.87 18.88 -4.53
C ILE A 198 -5.45 19.52 -3.25
N ASP A 199 -6.50 20.32 -3.44
CA ASP A 199 -7.38 20.83 -2.39
C ASP A 199 -8.86 20.50 -2.71
N ALA A 200 -9.68 20.37 -1.66
CA ALA A 200 -11.16 20.31 -1.68
C ALA A 200 -11.84 19.17 -2.46
N TRP A 201 -11.16 18.48 -3.37
CA TRP A 201 -11.74 17.47 -4.24
C TRP A 201 -12.38 16.34 -3.41
N GLY A 202 -13.62 15.97 -3.75
CA GLY A 202 -14.38 14.96 -3.02
C GLY A 202 -14.93 15.41 -1.66
N GLY A 203 -14.68 16.65 -1.23
CA GLY A 203 -15.23 17.25 0.00
C GLY A 203 -16.62 17.87 -0.19
N PRO A 204 -17.11 18.67 0.78
CA PRO A 204 -16.44 19.07 2.02
C PRO A 204 -16.35 17.92 3.04
N LEU A 205 -15.29 17.93 3.86
CA LEU A 205 -15.04 16.87 4.85
C LEU A 205 -15.95 17.01 6.09
N PRO A 206 -16.85 16.03 6.37
CA PRO A 206 -17.77 16.13 7.50
C PRO A 206 -17.06 16.19 8.86
N GLN A 207 -17.63 16.92 9.83
CA GLN A 207 -17.05 17.00 11.18
C GLN A 207 -16.94 15.64 11.86
N HIS A 208 -17.95 14.77 11.66
CA HIS A 208 -17.94 13.41 12.18
C HIS A 208 -16.71 12.61 11.73
N TRP A 209 -16.24 12.80 10.49
CA TRP A 209 -15.03 12.14 9.99
C TRP A 209 -13.81 12.54 10.82
N LYS A 210 -13.56 13.84 10.95
CA LYS A 210 -12.42 14.41 11.69
C LYS A 210 -12.40 13.88 13.14
N ASP A 211 -13.53 13.93 13.82
CA ASP A 211 -13.63 13.49 15.22
C ASP A 211 -13.41 11.97 15.35
N SER A 212 -14.05 11.17 14.51
CA SER A 212 -13.96 9.71 14.57
C SER A 212 -12.57 9.19 14.19
N HIS A 213 -11.90 9.81 13.22
CA HIS A 213 -10.57 9.40 12.77
C HIS A 213 -9.45 9.86 13.72
N LYS A 214 -9.60 11.01 14.40
CA LYS A 214 -8.73 11.36 15.54
C LYS A 214 -8.79 10.29 16.63
N ALA A 215 -9.99 9.81 16.96
CA ALA A 215 -10.18 8.74 17.95
C ALA A 215 -9.69 7.37 17.45
N LEU A 216 -9.79 7.09 16.15
CA LEU A 216 -9.23 5.89 15.55
C LEU A 216 -7.70 5.87 15.63
N GLN A 217 -7.05 6.98 15.29
CA GLN A 217 -5.60 7.11 15.35
C GLN A 217 -5.03 6.89 16.75
N GLN A 218 -5.70 7.40 17.78
CA GLN A 218 -5.31 7.12 19.17
C GLN A 218 -5.28 5.61 19.48
N LYS A 219 -6.20 4.84 18.88
CA LYS A 219 -6.24 3.38 19.06
C LYS A 219 -5.18 2.67 18.22
N ILE A 220 -4.92 3.14 17.00
CA ILE A 220 -3.86 2.63 16.13
C ILE A 220 -2.51 2.78 16.84
N LEU A 221 -2.15 4.00 17.22
CA LEU A 221 -0.87 4.30 17.87
C LEU A 221 -0.70 3.56 19.21
N ALA A 222 -1.77 3.42 19.99
CA ALA A 222 -1.71 2.65 21.23
C ALA A 222 -1.41 1.16 20.96
N ALA A 223 -2.02 0.57 19.94
CA ALA A 223 -1.80 -0.82 19.57
C ALA A 223 -0.38 -1.03 19.00
N GLU A 224 0.09 -0.16 18.10
CA GLU A 224 1.44 -0.21 17.52
C GLU A 224 2.52 -0.10 18.61
N ARG A 225 2.43 0.92 19.47
CA ARG A 225 3.41 1.14 20.56
C ARG A 225 3.38 0.03 21.59
N SER A 226 2.23 -0.58 21.88
CA SER A 226 2.13 -1.72 22.81
C SER A 226 2.89 -2.95 22.30
N MET A 227 3.08 -3.07 20.99
CA MET A 227 3.92 -4.11 20.38
C MET A 227 5.40 -3.70 20.25
N GLY A 228 5.73 -2.43 20.55
CA GLY A 228 7.08 -1.89 20.43
C GLY A 228 7.43 -1.33 19.06
N MET A 229 6.42 -1.00 18.24
CA MET A 229 6.62 -0.26 16.99
C MET A 229 6.91 1.22 17.29
N LEU A 230 7.49 1.92 16.31
CA LEU A 230 7.85 3.33 16.30
C LEU A 230 7.07 4.03 15.17
N PRO A 231 5.80 4.41 15.39
CA PRO A 231 4.99 5.05 14.37
C PRO A 231 5.58 6.38 13.90
N ILE A 232 5.54 6.62 12.59
CA ILE A 232 5.94 7.88 11.97
C ILE A 232 4.70 8.76 11.84
N LEU A 233 4.73 9.94 12.45
CA LEU A 233 3.64 10.91 12.42
C LEU A 233 3.88 11.99 11.35
N PRO A 234 2.87 12.74 10.88
CA PRO A 234 3.09 13.80 9.91
C PRO A 234 3.78 15.03 10.52
N ALA A 235 4.32 15.88 9.65
CA ALA A 235 4.81 17.21 9.96
C ALA A 235 4.45 18.20 8.84
N PHE A 236 4.58 19.50 9.13
CA PHE A 236 4.20 20.55 8.20
C PHE A 236 5.12 20.60 6.97
N THR A 237 4.51 20.49 5.78
CA THR A 237 5.22 20.51 4.49
C THR A 237 5.31 21.92 3.88
N GLY A 238 4.60 22.91 4.42
CA GLY A 238 4.43 24.22 3.81
C GLY A 238 3.09 24.43 3.10
N HIS A 239 2.33 23.36 2.85
CA HIS A 239 1.02 23.44 2.21
C HIS A 239 0.00 24.17 3.10
N VAL A 240 -0.64 25.22 2.59
CA VAL A 240 -1.58 26.06 3.34
C VAL A 240 -2.92 26.25 2.61
N PRO A 241 -4.04 26.46 3.34
CA PRO A 241 -5.35 26.68 2.74
C PRO A 241 -5.38 27.82 1.72
N PRO A 242 -6.23 27.77 0.67
CA PRO A 242 -6.35 28.85 -0.31
C PRO A 242 -6.67 30.22 0.29
N ALA A 243 -7.44 30.27 1.39
CA ALA A 243 -7.79 31.49 2.10
C ALA A 243 -6.61 32.13 2.87
N PHE A 244 -5.47 31.44 2.96
CA PHE A 244 -4.30 31.91 3.72
C PHE A 244 -3.76 33.23 3.18
N LYS A 245 -3.71 33.39 1.85
CA LYS A 245 -3.25 34.63 1.19
C LYS A 245 -4.09 35.85 1.55
N ASP A 246 -5.39 35.66 1.73
CA ASP A 246 -6.33 36.75 2.05
C ASP A 246 -6.23 37.10 3.54
N LYS A 247 -5.99 36.10 4.39
CA LYS A 247 -5.94 36.22 5.84
C LYS A 247 -4.60 36.73 6.36
N TYR A 248 -3.52 36.41 5.65
CA TYR A 248 -2.14 36.81 5.93
C TYR A 248 -1.50 37.46 4.68
N PRO A 249 -1.97 38.65 4.26
CA PRO A 249 -1.56 39.27 2.99
C PRO A 249 -0.09 39.73 2.96
N ASN A 250 0.60 39.73 4.10
CA ASN A 250 2.02 40.04 4.19
C ASN A 250 2.92 38.80 4.03
N GLU A 251 2.34 37.60 4.01
CA GLU A 251 3.09 36.35 3.81
C GLU A 251 3.22 36.04 2.33
N ILE A 252 4.36 35.49 1.94
CA ILE A 252 4.59 35.06 0.57
C ILE A 252 4.11 33.61 0.45
N VAL A 253 3.06 33.39 -0.34
CA VAL A 253 2.61 32.06 -0.75
C VAL A 253 2.80 31.89 -2.25
N LYS A 254 3.28 30.73 -2.68
CA LYS A 254 3.54 30.41 -4.08
C LYS A 254 2.52 29.37 -4.56
N PRO A 255 1.87 29.60 -5.72
CA PRO A 255 1.02 28.58 -6.30
C PRO A 255 1.89 27.42 -6.84
N THR A 256 1.41 26.20 -6.66
CA THR A 256 1.95 24.99 -7.29
C THR A 256 0.82 24.23 -7.94
N ASN A 257 1.07 23.64 -9.12
CA ASN A 257 0.09 22.84 -9.83
C ASN A 257 0.72 21.47 -10.14
N TRP A 258 -0.06 20.41 -9.91
CA TRP A 258 0.35 19.04 -10.21
C TRP A 258 0.16 18.67 -11.69
N ASP A 259 -0.42 19.58 -12.49
CA ASP A 259 -0.72 19.43 -13.93
C ASP A 259 -1.58 18.21 -14.29
N ALA A 260 -2.35 17.70 -13.31
CA ALA A 260 -3.21 16.52 -13.45
C ALA A 260 -4.72 16.86 -13.49
N GLY A 261 -5.07 18.08 -13.89
CA GLY A 261 -6.47 18.52 -14.02
C GLY A 261 -7.08 19.13 -12.75
N PHE A 262 -6.26 19.49 -11.76
CA PHE A 262 -6.70 20.12 -10.51
C PHE A 262 -6.28 21.59 -10.42
N PRO A 263 -7.00 22.43 -9.65
CA PRO A 263 -6.61 23.81 -9.41
C PRO A 263 -5.27 23.92 -8.68
N ASP A 264 -4.66 25.11 -8.75
CA ASP A 264 -3.45 25.44 -7.99
C ASP A 264 -3.70 25.30 -6.48
N VAL A 265 -2.71 24.73 -5.79
CA VAL A 265 -2.59 24.79 -4.34
C VAL A 265 -1.51 25.79 -3.92
N TYR A 266 -1.41 26.10 -2.63
CA TYR A 266 -0.51 27.15 -2.14
C TYR A 266 0.52 26.63 -1.15
N ILE A 267 1.80 26.88 -1.43
CA ILE A 267 2.91 26.59 -0.52
C ILE A 267 3.42 27.90 0.08
N LEU A 268 3.51 27.94 1.40
CA LEU A 268 4.11 29.05 2.15
C LEU A 268 5.62 29.12 1.89
N ASP A 269 6.14 30.33 1.66
CA ASP A 269 7.59 30.51 1.48
C ASP A 269 8.34 30.01 2.73
N PRO A 270 9.34 29.13 2.57
CA PRO A 270 10.09 28.59 3.71
C PRO A 270 10.84 29.67 4.49
N ASN A 271 11.07 30.88 3.96
CA ASN A 271 11.70 31.94 4.75
C ASN A 271 10.70 32.69 5.64
N SER A 272 9.40 32.42 5.52
CA SER A 272 8.37 33.03 6.36
C SER A 272 8.54 32.64 7.83
N PRO A 273 8.46 33.59 8.78
CA PRO A 273 8.31 33.29 10.21
C PRO A 273 7.04 32.50 10.52
N MET A 274 6.02 32.59 9.67
CA MET A 274 4.78 31.84 9.82
C MET A 274 4.99 30.34 9.56
N PHE A 275 6.01 29.96 8.79
CA PHE A 275 6.35 28.55 8.57
C PHE A 275 6.71 27.86 9.89
N ASP A 276 7.60 28.48 10.68
CA ASP A 276 7.99 27.97 12.00
C ASP A 276 6.80 27.93 12.95
N LYS A 277 5.98 28.98 12.93
CA LYS A 277 4.82 29.12 13.81
C LYS A 277 3.78 28.04 13.54
N ILE A 278 3.48 27.76 12.27
CA ILE A 278 2.52 26.71 11.88
C ILE A 278 3.10 25.34 12.20
N GLY A 279 4.33 25.06 11.76
CA GLY A 279 4.98 23.76 11.99
C GLY A 279 5.04 23.42 13.48
N LYS A 280 5.44 24.38 14.32
CA LYS A 280 5.46 24.21 15.77
C LYS A 280 4.06 23.97 16.34
N LYS A 281 3.06 24.78 15.97
CA LYS A 281 1.67 24.61 16.44
C LYS A 281 1.11 23.24 16.07
N PHE A 282 1.38 22.78 14.85
CA PHE A 282 0.94 21.48 14.37
C PHE A 282 1.57 20.34 15.18
N LEU A 283 2.91 20.34 15.35
CA LEU A 283 3.58 19.32 16.15
C LEU A 283 3.16 19.34 17.63
N GLU A 284 2.93 20.52 18.22
CA GLU A 284 2.43 20.64 19.60
C GLU A 284 1.01 20.06 19.76
N ALA A 285 0.09 20.40 18.84
CA ALA A 285 -1.27 19.87 18.83
C ALA A 285 -1.29 18.36 18.60
N GLN A 286 -0.49 17.88 17.64
CA GLN A 286 -0.29 16.46 17.37
C GLN A 286 0.26 15.72 18.57
N THR A 287 1.35 16.20 19.17
CA THR A 287 2.00 15.55 20.33
C THR A 287 1.06 15.50 21.52
N LYS A 288 0.24 16.54 21.73
CA LYS A 288 -0.80 16.55 22.76
C LYS A 288 -1.88 15.49 22.50
N ALA A 289 -2.29 15.30 21.26
CA ALA A 289 -3.35 14.34 20.89
C ALA A 289 -2.85 12.89 20.87
N PHE A 290 -1.61 12.68 20.44
CA PHE A 290 -1.10 11.39 19.98
C PHE A 290 0.23 10.97 20.61
N GLY A 291 0.92 11.81 21.39
CA GLY A 291 2.32 11.57 21.79
C GLY A 291 3.28 11.62 20.59
N THR A 292 4.52 11.18 20.77
CA THR A 292 5.52 11.10 19.68
C THR A 292 6.53 9.98 19.93
N ASP A 293 7.05 9.43 18.84
CA ASP A 293 8.19 8.50 18.80
C ASP A 293 9.40 9.15 18.10
N HIS A 294 9.35 10.48 17.93
CA HIS A 294 10.36 11.36 17.35
C HIS A 294 10.57 11.21 15.83
N PHE A 295 9.79 10.40 15.14
CA PHE A 295 9.84 10.26 13.67
C PHE A 295 8.70 11.01 13.01
N TYR A 296 9.05 11.83 12.02
CA TYR A 296 8.10 12.68 11.32
C TYR A 296 8.24 12.58 9.81
N SER A 297 7.12 12.51 9.08
CA SER A 297 7.08 12.51 7.62
C SER A 297 6.64 13.87 7.08
N ALA A 298 7.31 14.34 6.03
CA ALA A 298 6.97 15.58 5.33
C ALA A 298 7.58 15.57 3.92
N ASP A 299 6.74 15.69 2.89
CA ASP A 299 7.15 15.53 1.49
C ASP A 299 6.62 16.69 0.63
N THR A 300 7.30 17.85 0.70
CA THR A 300 6.85 19.12 0.09
C THR A 300 6.80 19.13 -1.44
N PHE A 301 7.64 18.34 -2.11
CA PHE A 301 7.79 18.35 -3.57
C PHE A 301 7.56 16.97 -4.19
N ASN A 302 6.66 16.18 -3.62
CA ASN A 302 6.24 14.93 -4.23
C ASN A 302 5.49 15.22 -5.54
N GLU A 303 6.08 14.82 -6.67
CA GLU A 303 5.61 15.07 -8.04
C GLU A 303 5.45 16.55 -8.46
N ASN A 304 5.63 17.49 -7.54
CA ASN A 304 5.70 18.92 -7.83
C ASN A 304 7.15 19.36 -8.11
N VAL A 305 7.36 20.18 -9.12
CA VAL A 305 8.69 20.76 -9.40
C VAL A 305 8.93 21.95 -8.46
N PRO A 306 10.03 21.99 -7.69
CA PRO A 306 10.32 23.13 -6.84
C PRO A 306 10.48 24.42 -7.66
N PRO A 307 10.11 25.59 -7.09
CA PRO A 307 10.04 26.85 -7.84
C PRO A 307 11.41 27.41 -8.28
N SER A 308 12.51 26.83 -7.83
CA SER A 308 13.88 27.18 -8.24
C SER A 308 14.79 25.96 -8.16
N SER A 309 15.65 25.75 -9.14
CA SER A 309 16.70 24.70 -9.15
C SER A 309 18.02 25.15 -8.49
N ASP A 310 18.04 26.35 -7.91
CA ASP A 310 19.19 26.86 -7.15
C ASP A 310 19.40 26.02 -5.87
N SER A 311 20.58 25.43 -5.74
CA SER A 311 20.97 24.65 -4.55
C SER A 311 20.81 25.44 -3.24
N SER A 312 21.04 26.75 -3.24
CA SER A 312 20.85 27.57 -2.03
C SER A 312 19.39 27.67 -1.60
N PHE A 313 18.45 27.68 -2.54
CA PHE A 313 17.02 27.64 -2.27
C PHE A 313 16.61 26.29 -1.67
N LEU A 314 17.07 25.18 -2.26
CA LEU A 314 16.77 23.83 -1.78
C LEU A 314 17.37 23.55 -0.40
N ASP A 315 18.61 24.02 -0.14
CA ASP A 315 19.22 23.94 1.19
C ASP A 315 18.38 24.71 2.23
N ALA A 316 18.05 25.97 1.94
CA ALA A 316 17.28 26.81 2.85
C ALA A 316 15.90 26.23 3.16
N MET A 317 15.22 25.69 2.14
CA MET A 317 13.92 25.03 2.28
C MET A 317 14.02 23.81 3.20
N SER A 318 14.94 22.88 2.90
CA SER A 318 15.13 21.66 3.69
C SER A 318 15.52 21.95 5.13
N ARG A 319 16.43 22.92 5.33
CA ARG A 319 16.83 23.41 6.65
C ARG A 319 15.64 23.95 7.43
N LYS A 320 14.73 24.67 6.77
CA LYS A 320 13.54 25.23 7.40
C LYS A 320 12.55 24.14 7.82
N VAL A 321 12.23 23.22 6.91
CA VAL A 321 11.32 22.09 7.21
C VAL A 321 11.80 21.38 8.46
N TYR A 322 13.07 20.98 8.49
CA TYR A 322 13.66 20.34 9.66
C TYR A 322 13.68 21.23 10.91
N ALA A 323 14.09 22.50 10.79
CA ALA A 323 14.12 23.42 11.93
C ALA A 323 12.74 23.61 12.57
N SER A 324 11.66 23.60 11.77
CA SER A 324 10.29 23.67 12.26
C SER A 324 9.90 22.45 13.09
N MET A 325 10.39 21.26 12.71
CA MET A 325 10.23 20.03 13.49
C MET A 325 11.03 20.10 14.81
N ALA A 326 12.31 20.42 14.70
CA ALA A 326 13.26 20.49 15.82
C ALA A 326 12.87 21.55 16.87
N ALA A 327 12.16 22.61 16.46
CA ALA A 327 11.65 23.65 17.35
C ALA A 327 10.55 23.15 18.31
N ALA A 328 9.81 22.10 17.93
CA ALA A 328 8.82 21.45 18.78
C ALA A 328 9.38 20.19 19.46
N ASP A 329 10.22 19.43 18.74
CA ASP A 329 10.87 18.21 19.25
C ASP A 329 12.36 18.17 18.87
N PRO A 330 13.28 18.48 19.81
CA PRO A 330 14.72 18.46 19.55
C PRO A 330 15.30 17.10 19.14
N LYS A 331 14.54 16.00 19.27
CA LYS A 331 14.93 14.65 18.84
C LYS A 331 14.34 14.26 17.48
N ALA A 332 13.61 15.17 16.82
CA ALA A 332 12.92 14.90 15.57
C ALA A 332 13.87 14.31 14.51
N VAL A 333 13.43 13.23 13.88
CA VAL A 333 14.05 12.64 12.71
C VAL A 333 13.06 12.73 11.56
N TRP A 334 13.47 13.39 10.48
CA TRP A 334 12.66 13.50 9.28
C TRP A 334 12.80 12.24 8.43
N VAL A 335 11.72 11.49 8.28
CA VAL A 335 11.60 10.38 7.34
C VAL A 335 11.06 10.93 6.02
N MET A 336 11.85 10.89 4.96
CA MET A 336 11.54 11.53 3.67
C MET A 336 11.46 10.50 2.55
N GLN A 337 10.46 10.63 1.67
CA GLN A 337 10.37 9.80 0.47
C GLN A 337 11.42 10.23 -0.57
N GLY A 338 12.17 9.25 -1.11
CA GLY A 338 13.13 9.46 -2.20
C GLY A 338 12.52 9.49 -3.60
N TRP A 339 11.19 9.32 -3.74
CA TRP A 339 10.48 9.19 -5.03
C TRP A 339 10.79 10.30 -6.02
N MET A 340 10.83 11.55 -5.55
CA MET A 340 11.05 12.70 -6.41
C MET A 340 12.37 12.64 -7.19
N PHE A 341 13.40 11.96 -6.66
CA PHE A 341 14.70 11.81 -7.34
C PHE A 341 14.60 10.90 -8.56
N HIS A 342 13.70 9.92 -8.52
CA HIS A 342 13.38 9.05 -9.65
C HIS A 342 12.39 9.73 -10.61
N TYR A 343 11.23 10.14 -10.09
CA TYR A 343 10.10 10.64 -10.88
C TYR A 343 10.48 11.89 -11.70
N ASN A 344 11.16 12.85 -11.06
CA ASN A 344 11.59 14.10 -11.68
C ASN A 344 13.13 14.14 -11.85
N ALA A 345 13.73 13.05 -12.35
CA ALA A 345 15.20 12.95 -12.51
C ALA A 345 15.81 14.01 -13.45
N SER A 346 14.99 14.59 -14.34
CA SER A 346 15.39 15.72 -15.20
C SER A 346 15.60 17.03 -14.44
N TYR A 347 15.04 17.16 -13.23
CA TYR A 347 15.24 18.29 -12.34
C TYR A 347 16.25 17.96 -11.23
N TRP A 348 16.12 16.79 -10.61
CA TRP A 348 16.90 16.38 -9.43
C TRP A 348 18.29 15.86 -9.80
N HIS A 349 19.18 16.76 -10.23
CA HIS A 349 20.58 16.40 -10.44
C HIS A 349 21.38 16.37 -9.12
N GLN A 350 22.60 15.84 -9.19
CA GLN A 350 23.48 15.67 -8.01
C GLN A 350 23.61 16.94 -7.13
N PRO A 351 23.81 18.16 -7.66
CA PRO A 351 23.89 19.36 -6.81
C PRO A 351 22.59 19.70 -6.08
N GLN A 352 21.43 19.46 -6.70
CA GLN A 352 20.11 19.71 -6.11
C GLN A 352 19.82 18.71 -4.99
N ILE A 353 20.05 17.41 -5.25
CA ILE A 353 19.86 16.35 -4.25
C ILE A 353 20.82 16.58 -3.06
N ARG A 354 22.10 16.86 -3.31
CA ARG A 354 23.08 17.15 -2.24
C ARG A 354 22.66 18.35 -1.39
N ALA A 355 22.19 19.42 -2.02
CA ALA A 355 21.77 20.61 -1.30
C ALA A 355 20.56 20.35 -0.39
N LEU A 356 19.56 19.61 -0.90
CA LEU A 356 18.41 19.20 -0.10
C LEU A 356 18.82 18.34 1.10
N LEU A 357 19.61 17.30 0.88
CA LEU A 357 19.94 16.32 1.93
C LEU A 357 20.95 16.87 2.96
N ASN A 358 21.99 17.59 2.53
CA ASN A 358 23.03 18.08 3.44
C ASN A 358 22.57 19.23 4.36
N ALA A 359 21.41 19.83 4.07
CA ALA A 359 20.85 20.88 4.89
C ALA A 359 20.41 20.41 6.29
N VAL A 360 20.12 19.11 6.43
CA VAL A 360 19.71 18.46 7.68
C VAL A 360 20.88 17.64 8.23
N PRO A 361 21.11 17.55 9.56
CA PRO A 361 22.13 16.66 10.11
C PRO A 361 21.89 15.19 9.73
N ASP A 362 22.98 14.41 9.61
CA ASP A 362 22.91 13.00 9.15
C ASP A 362 22.04 12.09 10.02
N ASP A 363 22.04 12.29 11.34
CA ASP A 363 21.30 11.50 12.31
C ASP A 363 19.85 11.96 12.51
N HIS A 364 19.45 13.03 11.82
CA HIS A 364 18.13 13.65 11.91
C HIS A 364 17.32 13.54 10.60
N MET A 365 17.78 12.70 9.66
CA MET A 365 17.04 12.38 8.43
C MET A 365 17.22 10.90 8.08
N ILE A 366 16.13 10.26 7.64
CA ILE A 366 16.14 8.92 7.05
C ILE A 366 15.48 9.03 5.67
N VAL A 367 16.16 8.55 4.62
CA VAL A 367 15.58 8.52 3.28
C VAL A 367 14.96 7.15 3.01
N LEU A 368 13.70 7.15 2.57
CA LEU A 368 13.06 5.97 2.02
C LEU A 368 13.44 5.88 0.54
N ASP A 369 14.35 4.96 0.20
CA ASP A 369 14.56 4.60 -1.21
C ASP A 369 13.31 3.84 -1.65
N LEU A 370 12.40 4.56 -2.31
CA LEU A 370 10.98 4.18 -2.32
C LEU A 370 10.70 3.01 -3.27
N TYR A 371 11.45 2.87 -4.37
CA TYR A 371 11.22 1.92 -5.46
C TYR A 371 12.48 1.08 -5.74
N SER A 372 13.15 0.61 -4.68
CA SER A 372 14.50 0.06 -4.78
C SER A 372 14.61 -1.24 -5.58
N GLU A 373 13.53 -2.02 -5.68
CA GLU A 373 13.51 -3.29 -6.42
C GLU A 373 13.59 -3.09 -7.93
N SER A 374 13.26 -1.90 -8.44
CA SER A 374 13.28 -1.58 -9.87
C SER A 374 14.22 -0.41 -10.19
N HIS A 375 14.19 0.64 -9.36
CA HIS A 375 14.95 1.87 -9.53
C HIS A 375 15.66 2.27 -8.21
N PRO A 376 16.76 1.59 -7.84
CA PRO A 376 17.49 1.87 -6.61
C PRO A 376 18.27 3.19 -6.68
N GLU A 377 17.68 4.28 -6.17
CA GLU A 377 18.28 5.61 -6.21
C GLU A 377 19.48 5.78 -5.25
N TRP A 378 19.64 4.90 -4.25
CA TRP A 378 20.83 4.86 -3.41
C TRP A 378 22.12 4.71 -4.24
N LYS A 379 22.06 4.01 -5.39
CA LYS A 379 23.20 3.85 -6.30
C LYS A 379 23.56 5.16 -7.00
N ASN A 380 22.56 5.96 -7.35
CA ASN A 380 22.72 7.24 -8.03
C ASN A 380 23.10 8.38 -7.08
N THR A 381 22.87 8.22 -5.78
CA THR A 381 23.06 9.27 -4.78
C THR A 381 24.23 9.02 -3.83
N GLN A 382 25.14 8.09 -4.16
CA GLN A 382 26.26 7.68 -3.31
C GLN A 382 25.77 7.30 -1.90
N ALA A 383 24.71 6.48 -1.85
CA ALA A 383 23.97 6.14 -0.64
C ALA A 383 23.51 7.40 0.13
N TYR A 384 22.82 8.29 -0.58
CA TYR A 384 22.25 9.53 -0.03
C TYR A 384 23.25 10.40 0.72
N TYR A 385 24.49 10.47 0.22
CA TYR A 385 25.58 11.31 0.74
C TYR A 385 25.81 11.23 2.26
N GLY A 386 25.61 10.05 2.85
CA GLY A 386 25.82 9.81 4.27
C GLY A 386 24.56 9.80 5.12
N LYS A 387 23.37 10.02 4.54
CA LYS A 387 22.10 9.81 5.26
C LYS A 387 21.82 8.32 5.48
N PRO A 388 21.30 7.94 6.66
CA PRO A 388 20.59 6.68 6.83
C PRO A 388 19.48 6.52 5.79
N TRP A 389 19.32 5.32 5.26
CA TRP A 389 18.26 5.04 4.29
C TRP A 389 17.69 3.63 4.44
N ILE A 390 16.50 3.42 3.88
CA ILE A 390 15.75 2.16 3.95
C ILE A 390 15.48 1.71 2.51
N TRP A 391 15.83 0.47 2.18
CA TRP A 391 15.51 -0.17 0.90
C TRP A 391 14.03 -0.56 0.91
N ASN A 392 13.21 -0.06 -0.02
CA ASN A 392 11.79 -0.42 -0.05
C ASN A 392 11.38 -1.08 -1.35
N MET A 393 10.44 -2.01 -1.24
CA MET A 393 9.71 -2.55 -2.38
C MET A 393 8.40 -1.77 -2.57
N LEU A 394 8.32 -0.99 -3.65
CA LEU A 394 7.11 -0.24 -4.04
C LEU A 394 6.08 -1.19 -4.64
N HIS A 395 6.46 -1.87 -5.71
CA HIS A 395 5.74 -2.91 -6.44
C HIS A 395 4.39 -2.50 -7.05
N ASN A 396 3.46 -1.96 -6.27
CA ASN A 396 2.10 -1.68 -6.73
C ASN A 396 1.83 -0.19 -6.86
N PHE A 397 1.21 0.17 -7.97
CA PHE A 397 0.75 1.52 -8.30
C PHE A 397 -0.77 1.51 -8.46
N GLY A 398 -1.42 2.53 -7.93
CA GLY A 398 -2.87 2.75 -7.97
C GLY A 398 -3.71 1.71 -7.24
N GLY A 399 -3.14 0.64 -6.67
CA GLY A 399 -3.90 -0.57 -6.27
C GLY A 399 -4.33 -1.46 -7.45
N ASN A 400 -3.68 -1.30 -8.61
CA ASN A 400 -4.07 -1.97 -9.84
C ASN A 400 -4.01 -3.49 -9.71
N THR A 401 -4.99 -4.17 -10.33
CA THR A 401 -5.11 -5.63 -10.28
C THR A 401 -4.33 -6.30 -11.40
N GLY A 402 -3.27 -7.03 -11.06
CA GLY A 402 -2.54 -7.88 -11.98
C GLY A 402 -1.53 -8.76 -11.26
N MET A 403 -1.26 -9.97 -11.76
CA MET A 403 -0.16 -10.79 -11.26
C MET A 403 1.13 -10.23 -11.83
N TRP A 404 1.98 -9.66 -10.97
CA TRP A 404 3.21 -9.01 -11.35
C TRP A 404 4.16 -8.90 -10.15
N GLY A 405 5.46 -8.75 -10.41
CA GLY A 405 6.47 -8.47 -9.41
C GLY A 405 7.86 -8.91 -9.85
N LEU A 406 8.90 -8.45 -9.16
CA LEU A 406 10.28 -8.89 -9.36
C LEU A 406 10.67 -9.85 -8.23
N MET A 407 10.33 -11.14 -8.36
CA MET A 407 10.61 -12.11 -7.29
C MET A 407 12.10 -12.27 -7.00
N ASP A 408 12.96 -12.22 -8.02
CA ASP A 408 14.41 -12.28 -7.83
C ASP A 408 14.94 -11.06 -7.06
N ALA A 409 14.48 -9.86 -7.38
CA ALA A 409 14.86 -8.65 -6.66
C ALA A 409 14.40 -8.72 -5.20
N ALA A 410 13.13 -9.09 -4.97
CA ALA A 410 12.58 -9.25 -3.62
C ALA A 410 13.33 -10.31 -2.78
N ALA A 411 13.84 -11.38 -3.42
CA ALA A 411 14.56 -12.45 -2.74
C ALA A 411 16.04 -12.16 -2.47
N HIS A 412 16.69 -11.38 -3.34
CA HIS A 412 18.15 -11.24 -3.34
C HIS A 412 18.65 -9.84 -2.99
N ASP A 413 17.96 -8.79 -3.42
CA ASP A 413 18.46 -7.41 -3.35
C ASP A 413 18.58 -6.88 -1.91
N PRO A 414 17.67 -7.18 -0.96
CA PRO A 414 17.83 -6.75 0.43
C PRO A 414 19.14 -7.19 1.08
N ALA A 415 19.53 -8.45 0.86
CA ALA A 415 20.79 -9.00 1.37
C ALA A 415 21.99 -8.48 0.56
N THR A 416 21.84 -8.35 -0.76
CA THR A 416 22.90 -7.83 -1.62
C THR A 416 23.23 -6.38 -1.28
N ALA A 417 22.23 -5.53 -1.08
CA ALA A 417 22.40 -4.14 -0.67
C ALA A 417 23.02 -4.04 0.73
N LEU A 418 22.58 -4.88 1.68
CA LEU A 418 23.15 -4.92 3.04
C LEU A 418 24.66 -5.19 3.05
N HIS A 419 25.16 -6.03 2.14
CA HIS A 419 26.57 -6.40 2.06
C HIS A 419 27.36 -5.60 1.02
N ASP A 420 26.72 -4.72 0.25
CA ASP A 420 27.42 -3.85 -0.70
C ASP A 420 28.21 -2.77 0.07
N PRO A 421 29.55 -2.67 -0.08
CA PRO A 421 30.34 -1.63 0.58
C PRO A 421 29.92 -0.20 0.21
N ALA A 422 29.27 0.00 -0.95
CA ALA A 422 28.76 1.29 -1.39
C ALA A 422 27.38 1.63 -0.80
N SER A 423 26.72 0.71 -0.08
CA SER A 423 25.41 0.93 0.54
C SER A 423 25.43 1.93 1.69
N GLY A 424 26.61 2.27 2.23
CA GLY A 424 26.76 3.30 3.25
C GLY A 424 25.95 3.00 4.51
N LYS A 425 24.99 3.87 4.85
CA LYS A 425 24.17 3.76 6.09
C LYS A 425 22.79 3.12 5.83
N MET A 426 22.76 2.02 5.07
CA MET A 426 21.52 1.22 4.95
C MET A 426 21.08 0.77 6.34
N SER A 427 19.91 1.23 6.77
CA SER A 427 19.42 1.08 8.14
C SER A 427 18.24 0.12 8.24
N GLY A 428 17.69 -0.30 7.10
CA GLY A 428 16.48 -1.10 7.09
C GLY A 428 16.03 -1.55 5.71
N ILE A 429 14.94 -2.31 5.73
CA ILE A 429 14.16 -2.71 4.55
C ILE A 429 12.69 -2.36 4.78
N GLY A 430 11.86 -2.27 3.74
CA GLY A 430 10.43 -1.98 3.93
C GLY A 430 9.53 -2.18 2.73
N LEU A 431 8.25 -1.96 2.96
CA LEU A 431 7.19 -2.06 1.96
C LEU A 431 6.53 -0.69 1.77
N THR A 432 6.47 -0.22 0.52
CA THR A 432 5.91 1.08 0.13
C THR A 432 4.82 0.98 -0.94
N PRO A 433 3.99 -0.08 -1.04
CA PRO A 433 3.01 -0.19 -2.12
C PRO A 433 1.93 0.87 -2.07
N GLU A 434 1.56 1.43 -3.22
CA GLU A 434 0.41 2.33 -3.29
C GLU A 434 -0.89 1.62 -2.91
N GLY A 435 -1.03 0.34 -3.26
CA GLY A 435 -2.16 -0.50 -2.83
C GLY A 435 -1.74 -1.92 -2.44
N ILE A 436 -2.40 -2.44 -1.40
CA ILE A 436 -2.15 -3.77 -0.82
C ILE A 436 -3.29 -4.75 -1.15
N GLU A 437 -3.29 -5.92 -0.52
CA GLU A 437 -4.29 -6.98 -0.72
C GLU A 437 -4.30 -7.59 -2.13
N GLN A 438 -3.11 -7.71 -2.73
CA GLN A 438 -2.81 -8.40 -3.98
C GLN A 438 -1.41 -9.02 -3.93
N ASN A 439 -1.07 -9.93 -4.86
CA ASN A 439 0.25 -10.62 -4.94
C ASN A 439 0.86 -11.04 -3.58
N PRO A 440 0.13 -11.77 -2.71
CA PRO A 440 0.57 -12.06 -1.34
C PRO A 440 1.91 -12.83 -1.27
N ALA A 441 2.25 -13.59 -2.32
CA ALA A 441 3.52 -14.31 -2.40
C ALA A 441 4.71 -13.34 -2.45
N LEU A 442 4.63 -12.27 -3.25
CA LEU A 442 5.72 -11.32 -3.41
C LEU A 442 5.99 -10.56 -2.10
N TYR A 443 4.94 -10.08 -1.44
CA TYR A 443 5.06 -9.40 -0.15
C TYR A 443 5.62 -10.31 0.93
N GLN A 444 5.15 -11.57 1.01
CA GLN A 444 5.71 -12.54 1.95
C GLN A 444 7.18 -12.84 1.65
N LEU A 445 7.57 -12.96 0.38
CA LEU A 445 8.96 -13.19 -0.02
C LEU A 445 9.86 -12.03 0.43
N MET A 446 9.43 -10.79 0.22
CA MET A 446 10.18 -9.61 0.63
C MET A 446 10.38 -9.57 2.15
N ILE A 447 9.30 -9.70 2.94
CA ILE A 447 9.38 -9.59 4.42
C ILE A 447 10.07 -10.80 5.06
N ASP A 448 10.22 -11.91 4.35
CA ASP A 448 11.04 -13.03 4.81
C ASP A 448 12.54 -12.68 4.88
N ASN A 449 12.98 -11.59 4.27
CA ASN A 449 14.33 -11.06 4.47
C ASN A 449 14.53 -10.44 5.85
N VAL A 450 13.48 -10.05 6.58
CA VAL A 450 13.61 -9.29 7.85
C VAL A 450 14.55 -9.97 8.86
N TRP A 451 14.52 -11.30 8.95
CA TRP A 451 15.31 -12.07 9.91
C TRP A 451 16.49 -12.82 9.27
N ARG A 452 16.96 -12.34 8.11
CA ARG A 452 18.00 -12.99 7.30
C ARG A 452 19.01 -11.97 6.81
N ASP A 453 20.24 -12.40 6.63
CA ASP A 453 21.31 -11.62 6.00
C ASP A 453 21.84 -12.27 4.70
N GLN A 454 21.23 -13.38 4.26
CA GLN A 454 21.57 -14.08 3.03
C GLN A 454 20.39 -14.04 2.04
N PRO A 455 20.67 -14.03 0.72
CA PRO A 455 19.65 -14.15 -0.32
C PRO A 455 18.76 -15.40 -0.14
N ILE A 456 17.47 -15.25 -0.43
CA ILE A 456 16.49 -16.35 -0.38
C ILE A 456 16.55 -17.16 -1.67
N ASN A 457 16.64 -18.50 -1.58
CA ASN A 457 16.46 -19.36 -2.74
C ASN A 457 14.96 -19.47 -3.09
N VAL A 458 14.56 -18.85 -4.20
CA VAL A 458 13.14 -18.74 -4.60
C VAL A 458 12.49 -20.11 -4.84
N ASP A 459 13.20 -21.09 -5.41
CA ASP A 459 12.64 -22.41 -5.70
C ASP A 459 12.19 -23.16 -4.44
N THR A 460 13.08 -23.25 -3.46
CA THR A 460 12.80 -23.90 -2.17
C THR A 460 11.80 -23.10 -1.34
N TRP A 461 11.85 -21.76 -1.45
CA TRP A 461 10.90 -20.88 -0.80
C TRP A 461 9.47 -21.08 -1.35
N LEU A 462 9.30 -21.16 -2.68
CA LEU A 462 7.98 -21.34 -3.31
C LEU A 462 7.33 -22.67 -2.92
N GLN A 463 8.11 -23.76 -2.85
CA GLN A 463 7.60 -25.05 -2.37
C GLN A 463 7.07 -24.93 -0.94
N SER A 464 7.85 -24.30 -0.05
CA SER A 464 7.47 -24.08 1.35
C SER A 464 6.25 -23.16 1.46
N TYR A 465 6.22 -22.07 0.70
CA TYR A 465 5.10 -21.12 0.65
C TYR A 465 3.82 -21.80 0.17
N ALA A 466 3.85 -22.56 -0.92
CA ALA A 466 2.71 -23.28 -1.44
C ALA A 466 2.17 -24.29 -0.42
N LYS A 467 3.04 -25.08 0.21
CA LYS A 467 2.66 -26.03 1.26
C LYS A 467 2.02 -25.32 2.45
N GLN A 468 2.60 -24.23 2.94
CA GLN A 468 2.05 -23.44 4.05
C GLN A 468 0.69 -22.83 3.71
N ARG A 469 0.51 -22.36 2.48
CA ARG A 469 -0.70 -21.68 2.01
C ARG A 469 -1.85 -22.65 1.72
N TYR A 470 -1.54 -23.85 1.22
CA TYR A 470 -2.54 -24.84 0.80
C TYR A 470 -2.70 -25.99 1.79
N GLY A 471 -1.84 -26.07 2.81
CA GLY A 471 -1.89 -27.08 3.87
C GLY A 471 -1.44 -28.47 3.44
N VAL A 472 -0.96 -28.63 2.21
CA VAL A 472 -0.52 -29.91 1.64
C VAL A 472 0.53 -29.68 0.57
N GLU A 473 1.47 -30.62 0.47
CA GLU A 473 2.42 -30.69 -0.64
C GLU A 473 1.70 -31.19 -1.91
N ASN A 474 1.80 -30.47 -3.03
CA ASN A 474 1.20 -30.91 -4.28
C ASN A 474 2.11 -30.56 -5.47
N GLU A 475 2.55 -31.59 -6.20
CA GLU A 475 3.50 -31.43 -7.31
C GLU A 475 2.97 -30.55 -8.45
N ALA A 476 1.68 -30.65 -8.77
CA ALA A 476 1.08 -29.83 -9.84
C ALA A 476 1.09 -28.35 -9.46
N VAL A 477 0.75 -28.03 -8.21
CA VAL A 477 0.77 -26.65 -7.70
C VAL A 477 2.19 -26.09 -7.63
N ASN A 478 3.16 -26.89 -7.20
CA ASN A 478 4.57 -26.47 -7.19
C ASN A 478 5.07 -26.13 -8.60
N LYS A 479 4.74 -26.97 -9.59
CA LYS A 479 5.05 -26.69 -11.01
C LYS A 479 4.33 -25.45 -11.51
N ALA A 480 3.09 -25.21 -11.09
CA ALA A 480 2.34 -24.00 -11.45
C ALA A 480 3.04 -22.74 -10.93
N TRP A 481 3.47 -22.74 -9.66
CA TRP A 481 4.23 -21.62 -9.09
C TRP A 481 5.57 -21.38 -9.78
N GLN A 482 6.26 -22.43 -10.18
CA GLN A 482 7.49 -22.34 -10.98
C GLN A 482 7.25 -21.66 -12.33
N ILE A 483 6.15 -21.99 -13.00
CA ILE A 483 5.76 -21.30 -14.23
C ILE A 483 5.47 -19.82 -13.94
N LEU A 484 4.68 -19.51 -12.90
CA LEU A 484 4.33 -18.13 -12.54
C LEU A 484 5.57 -17.29 -12.21
N TYR A 485 6.52 -17.88 -11.47
CA TYR A 485 7.81 -17.28 -11.14
C TYR A 485 8.56 -16.84 -12.40
N HIS A 486 8.63 -17.71 -13.41
CA HIS A 486 9.31 -17.43 -14.69
C HIS A 486 8.43 -16.71 -15.74
N THR A 487 7.23 -16.25 -15.38
CA THR A 487 6.36 -15.48 -16.28
C THR A 487 5.87 -14.19 -15.66
N VAL A 488 4.93 -14.25 -14.71
CA VAL A 488 4.27 -13.04 -14.19
C VAL A 488 5.16 -12.34 -13.16
N TYR A 489 6.07 -13.06 -12.51
CA TYR A 489 6.96 -12.53 -11.48
C TYR A 489 8.40 -12.25 -11.97
N ILE A 490 8.58 -12.01 -13.26
CA ILE A 490 9.85 -11.56 -13.85
C ILE A 490 9.97 -10.02 -13.92
N GLY A 491 8.93 -9.30 -13.51
CA GLY A 491 8.83 -7.85 -13.54
C GLY A 491 8.69 -7.25 -14.93
N GLY A 492 9.06 -5.98 -15.05
CA GLY A 492 9.01 -5.22 -16.29
C GLY A 492 9.40 -3.75 -16.10
N PRO A 493 9.54 -2.97 -17.19
CA PRO A 493 9.92 -1.56 -17.12
C PRO A 493 8.77 -0.64 -16.72
N THR A 494 7.56 -1.17 -16.52
CA THR A 494 6.36 -0.40 -16.18
C THR A 494 6.25 -0.14 -14.68
N GLU A 495 5.49 0.90 -14.34
CA GLU A 495 5.04 1.16 -12.97
C GLU A 495 3.96 0.13 -12.60
N GLY A 496 4.41 -1.00 -12.02
CA GLY A 496 3.53 -2.08 -11.60
C GLY A 496 3.08 -2.99 -12.75
N ALA A 497 1.99 -3.72 -12.49
CA ALA A 497 1.45 -4.72 -13.40
C ALA A 497 0.89 -4.10 -14.68
N PRO A 498 1.23 -4.61 -15.88
CA PRO A 498 0.56 -4.20 -17.10
C PRO A 498 -0.96 -4.39 -17.00
N GLU A 499 -1.73 -3.38 -17.38
CA GLU A 499 -3.18 -3.43 -17.28
C GLU A 499 -3.81 -4.31 -18.38
N SER A 500 -5.01 -4.83 -18.11
CA SER A 500 -5.80 -5.51 -19.13
C SER A 500 -6.62 -4.50 -19.94
N ILE A 501 -6.75 -4.70 -21.25
CA ILE A 501 -7.54 -3.82 -22.13
C ILE A 501 -8.98 -3.62 -21.65
N ILE A 502 -9.53 -4.54 -20.85
CA ILE A 502 -10.89 -4.45 -20.32
C ILE A 502 -11.13 -3.18 -19.49
N VAL A 503 -10.11 -2.67 -18.81
CA VAL A 503 -10.24 -1.51 -17.92
C VAL A 503 -10.08 -0.19 -18.66
N ALA A 504 -9.65 -0.21 -19.93
CA ALA A 504 -9.51 1.00 -20.74
C ALA A 504 -10.85 1.65 -21.06
N ARG A 505 -10.83 2.99 -21.19
CA ARG A 505 -11.80 3.66 -22.06
C ARG A 505 -11.68 3.04 -23.46
N PRO A 506 -12.80 2.61 -24.08
CA PRO A 506 -12.77 1.79 -25.28
C PRO A 506 -11.98 2.39 -26.44
N THR A 507 -11.20 1.56 -27.13
CA THR A 507 -10.38 1.95 -28.29
C THR A 507 -10.29 0.82 -29.32
N LEU A 508 -9.87 1.15 -30.55
CA LEU A 508 -9.47 0.19 -31.59
C LEU A 508 -7.97 -0.12 -31.55
N ASP A 509 -7.20 0.64 -30.77
CA ASP A 509 -5.76 0.46 -30.64
C ASP A 509 -5.42 -0.63 -29.62
N ILE A 510 -4.14 -1.01 -29.57
CA ILE A 510 -3.65 -2.07 -28.68
C ILE A 510 -3.64 -1.66 -27.20
N ALA A 511 -3.63 -0.36 -26.94
CA ALA A 511 -3.54 0.26 -25.62
C ALA A 511 -4.27 1.60 -25.63
N ALA A 512 -4.53 2.15 -24.45
CA ALA A 512 -5.06 3.50 -24.26
C ALA A 512 -4.03 4.37 -23.54
N GLU A 513 -4.35 5.66 -23.34
CA GLU A 513 -3.43 6.63 -22.74
C GLU A 513 -2.90 6.17 -21.37
N ARG A 514 -3.78 5.73 -20.47
CA ARG A 514 -3.48 5.27 -19.10
C ARG A 514 -3.56 3.75 -18.89
N VAL A 515 -3.76 2.97 -19.95
CA VAL A 515 -3.85 1.50 -19.87
C VAL A 515 -2.81 0.88 -20.80
N LYS A 516 -1.73 0.37 -20.22
CA LYS A 516 -0.57 -0.20 -20.90
C LYS A 516 -0.66 -1.73 -20.89
N THR A 517 -1.03 -2.30 -22.03
CA THR A 517 -1.35 -3.73 -22.17
C THR A 517 -0.17 -4.64 -22.52
N LYS A 518 1.04 -4.08 -22.64
CA LYS A 518 2.23 -4.83 -23.05
C LYS A 518 2.70 -5.73 -21.91
N LEU A 519 2.71 -7.04 -22.15
CA LEU A 519 3.25 -8.03 -21.22
C LEU A 519 4.76 -8.25 -21.50
N GLU A 520 5.55 -8.44 -20.44
CA GLU A 520 6.98 -8.79 -20.55
C GLU A 520 7.22 -10.31 -20.64
N TYR A 521 6.14 -11.09 -20.64
CA TYR A 521 6.14 -12.54 -20.85
C TYR A 521 5.16 -12.92 -21.96
N ASP A 522 5.37 -14.11 -22.55
CA ASP A 522 4.40 -14.70 -23.49
C ASP A 522 3.16 -15.19 -22.72
N PRO A 523 1.96 -14.62 -22.95
CA PRO A 523 0.75 -15.00 -22.21
C PRO A 523 0.38 -16.47 -22.36
N ALA A 524 0.78 -17.14 -23.44
CA ALA A 524 0.54 -18.58 -23.63
C ALA A 524 1.31 -19.43 -22.60
N LYS A 525 2.43 -18.92 -22.06
CA LYS A 525 3.23 -19.63 -21.04
C LYS A 525 2.58 -19.66 -19.66
N VAL A 526 1.58 -18.81 -19.39
CA VAL A 526 0.82 -18.84 -18.12
C VAL A 526 -0.28 -19.91 -18.15
N VAL A 527 -0.77 -20.27 -19.33
CA VAL A 527 -1.88 -21.25 -19.49
C VAL A 527 -1.55 -22.61 -18.87
N PRO A 528 -0.34 -23.17 -18.98
CA PRO A 528 0.03 -24.39 -18.26
C PRO A 528 -0.06 -24.28 -16.73
N ALA A 529 0.25 -23.12 -16.13
CA ALA A 529 0.05 -22.92 -14.69
C ALA A 529 -1.43 -22.99 -14.32
N TRP A 530 -2.29 -22.41 -15.16
CA TRP A 530 -3.74 -22.50 -14.99
C TRP A 530 -4.26 -23.94 -15.12
N ASP A 531 -3.79 -24.71 -16.11
CA ASP A 531 -4.10 -26.13 -16.26
C ASP A 531 -3.74 -26.92 -14.99
N LEU A 532 -2.57 -26.64 -14.42
CA LEU A 532 -2.08 -27.30 -13.21
C LEU A 532 -2.91 -26.95 -11.98
N PHE A 533 -3.24 -25.67 -11.75
CA PHE A 533 -4.12 -25.24 -10.65
C PHE A 533 -5.51 -25.89 -10.74
N ILE A 534 -6.09 -25.96 -11.95
CA ILE A 534 -7.38 -26.61 -12.19
C ILE A 534 -7.31 -28.11 -11.91
N SER A 535 -6.24 -28.78 -12.33
CA SER A 535 -6.04 -30.20 -12.06
C SER A 535 -5.86 -30.50 -10.57
N ALA A 536 -5.18 -29.61 -9.84
CA ALA A 536 -4.92 -29.73 -8.41
C ALA A 536 -6.18 -29.50 -7.57
N ALA A 537 -7.16 -28.73 -8.07
CA ALA A 537 -8.38 -28.41 -7.33
C ALA A 537 -9.21 -29.64 -6.93
N ALA A 538 -9.07 -30.77 -7.64
CA ALA A 538 -9.69 -32.05 -7.27
C ALA A 538 -8.86 -32.87 -6.27
N GLN A 539 -7.58 -32.53 -6.07
CA GLN A 539 -6.61 -33.28 -5.28
C GLN A 539 -6.32 -32.65 -3.91
N VAL A 540 -6.55 -31.35 -3.78
CA VAL A 540 -6.34 -30.61 -2.52
C VAL A 540 -7.68 -30.25 -1.88
N LYS A 541 -7.72 -30.20 -0.54
CA LYS A 541 -8.82 -29.54 0.17
C LYS A 541 -8.62 -28.02 0.07
N PRO A 542 -9.43 -27.28 -0.71
CA PRO A 542 -9.11 -25.89 -1.03
C PRO A 542 -9.14 -24.98 0.21
N THR A 543 -7.97 -24.46 0.62
CA THR A 543 -7.84 -23.41 1.63
C THR A 543 -8.34 -22.07 1.07
N ALA A 544 -8.47 -21.05 1.92
CA ALA A 544 -8.78 -19.69 1.46
C ALA A 544 -7.72 -19.19 0.45
N GLY A 545 -6.43 -19.42 0.74
CA GLY A 545 -5.34 -19.07 -0.15
C GLY A 545 -5.40 -19.79 -1.49
N PHE A 546 -5.69 -21.11 -1.51
CA PHE A 546 -5.86 -21.85 -2.77
C PHE A 546 -6.99 -21.30 -3.63
N LYS A 547 -8.14 -21.01 -3.01
CA LYS A 547 -9.30 -20.46 -3.72
C LYS A 547 -9.01 -19.09 -4.31
N TYR A 548 -8.29 -18.23 -3.58
CA TYR A 548 -7.90 -16.91 -4.09
C TYR A 548 -6.95 -17.05 -5.27
N ASP A 549 -5.86 -17.83 -5.14
CA ASP A 549 -4.86 -17.95 -6.20
C ASP A 549 -5.43 -18.61 -7.46
N LEU A 550 -6.31 -19.60 -7.31
CA LEU A 550 -7.02 -20.21 -8.45
C LEU A 550 -7.88 -19.18 -9.21
N VAL A 551 -8.58 -18.31 -8.48
CA VAL A 551 -9.39 -17.23 -9.07
C VAL A 551 -8.50 -16.19 -9.73
N ASP A 552 -7.41 -15.78 -9.08
CA ASP A 552 -6.51 -14.75 -9.61
C ASP A 552 -5.72 -15.22 -10.84
N VAL A 553 -5.23 -16.47 -10.86
CA VAL A 553 -4.62 -17.08 -12.05
C VAL A 553 -5.63 -17.18 -13.19
N THR A 554 -6.87 -17.59 -12.91
CA THR A 554 -7.93 -17.63 -13.92
C THR A 554 -8.23 -16.23 -14.46
N ARG A 555 -8.36 -15.23 -13.58
CA ARG A 555 -8.54 -13.82 -13.95
C ARG A 555 -7.39 -13.33 -14.81
N GLN A 556 -6.13 -13.62 -14.45
CA GLN A 556 -4.95 -13.19 -15.20
C GLN A 556 -4.95 -13.76 -16.62
N VAL A 557 -5.23 -15.06 -16.78
CA VAL A 557 -5.29 -15.69 -18.11
C VAL A 557 -6.41 -15.11 -18.97
N LEU A 558 -7.58 -14.86 -18.40
CA LEU A 558 -8.70 -14.22 -19.10
C LEU A 558 -8.39 -12.75 -19.45
N GLY A 559 -7.76 -12.01 -18.54
CA GLY A 559 -7.29 -10.64 -18.76
C GLY A 559 -6.24 -10.54 -19.87
N ASN A 560 -5.34 -11.52 -19.97
CA ASN A 560 -4.37 -11.64 -21.05
C ASN A 560 -5.06 -11.93 -22.40
N TYR A 561 -6.08 -12.80 -22.40
CA TYR A 561 -6.86 -13.15 -23.61
C TYR A 561 -7.73 -12.00 -24.12
N ALA A 562 -8.10 -11.04 -23.27
CA ALA A 562 -8.90 -9.89 -23.68
C ALA A 562 -8.23 -9.06 -24.78
N SER A 563 -6.91 -8.84 -24.72
CA SER A 563 -6.16 -8.04 -25.69
C SER A 563 -6.21 -8.61 -27.13
N PRO A 564 -5.83 -9.87 -27.39
CA PRO A 564 -5.95 -10.44 -28.74
C PRO A 564 -7.41 -10.52 -29.21
N LEU A 565 -8.38 -10.72 -28.31
CA LEU A 565 -9.79 -10.71 -28.68
C LEU A 565 -10.28 -9.32 -29.11
N GLN A 566 -9.90 -8.26 -28.38
CA GLN A 566 -10.21 -6.88 -28.76
C GLN A 566 -9.53 -6.51 -30.09
N GLN A 567 -8.31 -6.98 -30.36
CA GLN A 567 -7.66 -6.75 -31.65
C GLN A 567 -8.36 -7.48 -32.81
N ARG A 568 -9.00 -8.64 -32.57
CA ARG A 568 -9.88 -9.27 -33.57
C ARG A 568 -11.11 -8.41 -33.88
N VAL A 569 -11.70 -7.77 -32.86
CA VAL A 569 -12.79 -6.79 -33.06
C VAL A 569 -12.30 -5.62 -33.92
N ALA A 570 -11.13 -5.06 -33.58
CA ALA A 570 -10.58 -3.91 -34.30
C ALA A 570 -10.26 -4.23 -35.76
N THR A 571 -9.64 -5.39 -36.03
CA THR A 571 -9.38 -5.85 -37.40
C THR A 571 -10.66 -6.09 -38.19
N ALA A 572 -11.68 -6.73 -37.59
CA ALA A 572 -12.96 -6.92 -38.26
C ALA A 572 -13.65 -5.59 -38.61
N TYR A 573 -13.58 -4.61 -37.71
CA TYR A 573 -14.07 -3.24 -37.96
C TYR A 573 -13.34 -2.58 -39.13
N ARG A 574 -12.00 -2.58 -39.11
CA ARG A 574 -11.15 -1.99 -40.17
C ARG A 574 -11.39 -2.65 -41.53
N ASN A 575 -11.62 -3.95 -41.56
CA ASN A 575 -11.93 -4.72 -42.77
C ASN A 575 -13.39 -4.61 -43.22
N LYS A 576 -14.23 -3.87 -42.49
CA LYS A 576 -15.67 -3.74 -42.73
C LYS A 576 -16.43 -5.08 -42.70
N ASP A 577 -15.91 -6.07 -41.97
CA ASP A 577 -16.53 -7.38 -41.81
C ASP A 577 -17.54 -7.35 -40.65
N LEU A 578 -18.80 -7.06 -40.98
CA LEU A 578 -19.87 -6.95 -39.99
C LEU A 578 -20.13 -8.28 -39.25
N ALA A 579 -19.95 -9.42 -39.91
CA ALA A 579 -20.22 -10.72 -39.30
C ALA A 579 -19.15 -11.06 -38.26
N ALA A 580 -17.88 -10.92 -38.63
CA ALA A 580 -16.76 -11.11 -37.71
C ALA A 580 -16.78 -10.07 -36.58
N PHE A 581 -17.10 -8.80 -36.87
CA PHE A 581 -17.20 -7.75 -35.87
C PHE A 581 -18.23 -8.11 -34.79
N LYS A 582 -19.44 -8.53 -35.20
CA LYS A 582 -20.51 -8.95 -34.27
C LYS A 582 -20.11 -10.15 -33.43
N GLN A 583 -19.48 -11.13 -34.05
CA GLN A 583 -19.00 -12.32 -33.36
C GLN A 583 -17.99 -11.96 -32.27
N TYR A 584 -16.93 -11.22 -32.61
CA TYR A 584 -15.86 -10.92 -31.67
C TYR A 584 -16.28 -9.92 -30.60
N SER A 585 -17.11 -8.92 -30.93
CA SER A 585 -17.63 -7.96 -29.94
C SER A 585 -18.54 -8.65 -28.92
N THR A 586 -19.40 -9.58 -29.37
CA THR A 586 -20.23 -10.42 -28.47
C THR A 586 -19.36 -11.29 -27.57
N GLN A 587 -18.31 -11.93 -28.13
CA GLN A 587 -17.37 -12.72 -27.34
C GLN A 587 -16.63 -11.89 -26.29
N PHE A 588 -16.22 -10.66 -26.63
CA PHE A 588 -15.54 -9.76 -25.71
C PHE A 588 -16.45 -9.32 -24.56
N LEU A 589 -17.71 -8.97 -24.85
CA LEU A 589 -18.68 -8.62 -23.82
C LEU A 589 -19.03 -9.83 -22.93
N GLY A 590 -19.09 -11.04 -23.51
CA GLY A 590 -19.27 -12.28 -22.76
C GLY A 590 -18.07 -12.66 -21.89
N LEU A 591 -16.85 -12.29 -22.30
CA LEU A 591 -15.65 -12.40 -21.46
C LEU A 591 -15.75 -11.53 -20.21
N LEU A 592 -16.24 -10.29 -20.35
CA LEU A 592 -16.45 -9.40 -19.21
C LEU A 592 -17.49 -9.94 -18.22
N ASP A 593 -18.60 -10.52 -18.72
CA ASP A 593 -19.60 -11.18 -17.86
C ASP A 593 -19.00 -12.36 -17.07
N ASP A 594 -18.20 -13.18 -17.74
CA ASP A 594 -17.56 -14.35 -17.12
C ASP A 594 -16.51 -13.94 -16.09
N MET A 595 -15.71 -12.91 -16.38
CA MET A 595 -14.75 -12.35 -15.44
C MET A 595 -15.45 -11.75 -14.21
N ASP A 596 -16.51 -10.95 -14.41
CA ASP A 596 -17.30 -10.37 -13.33
C ASP A 596 -17.88 -11.48 -12.42
N MET A 597 -18.42 -12.54 -13.01
CA MET A 597 -18.97 -13.70 -12.28
C MET A 597 -17.91 -14.45 -11.47
N LEU A 598 -16.73 -14.71 -12.06
CA LEU A 598 -15.61 -15.34 -11.37
C LEU A 598 -15.18 -14.52 -10.16
N LEU A 599 -14.98 -13.22 -10.35
CA LEU A 599 -14.51 -12.30 -9.32
C LEU A 599 -15.53 -12.14 -8.19
N GLY A 600 -16.82 -12.33 -8.49
CA GLY A 600 -17.90 -12.35 -7.51
C GLY A 600 -17.77 -13.46 -6.45
N THR A 601 -16.90 -14.46 -6.66
CA THR A 601 -16.70 -15.59 -5.75
C THR A 601 -15.68 -15.31 -4.63
N GLN A 602 -15.05 -14.14 -4.61
CA GLN A 602 -13.96 -13.79 -3.69
C GLN A 602 -14.12 -12.38 -3.14
N GLU A 603 -13.97 -12.22 -1.82
CA GLU A 603 -14.25 -10.94 -1.14
C GLU A 603 -13.34 -9.80 -1.59
N GLY A 604 -12.05 -10.09 -1.79
CA GLY A 604 -11.04 -9.10 -2.23
C GLY A 604 -11.22 -8.59 -3.66
N PHE A 605 -12.22 -9.09 -4.41
CA PHE A 605 -12.55 -8.62 -5.76
C PHE A 605 -13.96 -8.03 -5.84
N LEU A 606 -14.58 -7.60 -4.73
CA LEU A 606 -15.94 -7.06 -4.73
C LEU A 606 -15.97 -5.53 -4.61
N LEU A 607 -16.49 -4.85 -5.64
CA LEU A 607 -16.81 -3.42 -5.52
C LEU A 607 -17.82 -3.17 -4.38
N GLY A 608 -18.75 -4.09 -4.16
CA GLY A 608 -19.75 -3.96 -3.10
C GLY A 608 -19.17 -3.96 -1.69
N LYS A 609 -18.03 -4.65 -1.46
CA LYS A 609 -17.33 -4.59 -0.17
C LYS A 609 -16.75 -3.19 0.03
N TRP A 610 -16.00 -2.69 -0.95
CA TRP A 610 -15.40 -1.35 -0.97
C TRP A 610 -16.44 -0.23 -0.73
N VAL A 611 -17.53 -0.23 -1.50
CA VAL A 611 -18.60 0.77 -1.37
C VAL A 611 -19.35 0.64 -0.04
N SER A 612 -19.60 -0.59 0.43
CA SER A 612 -20.26 -0.81 1.72
C SER A 612 -19.42 -0.31 2.90
N ASP A 613 -18.11 -0.52 2.86
CA ASP A 613 -17.20 -0.01 3.88
C ASP A 613 -17.18 1.53 3.88
N ALA A 614 -17.10 2.15 2.69
CA ALA A 614 -17.15 3.60 2.56
C ALA A 614 -18.42 4.18 3.18
N ARG A 615 -19.59 3.64 2.80
CA ARG A 615 -20.88 4.05 3.38
C ARG A 615 -20.96 3.80 4.88
N SER A 616 -20.30 2.76 5.42
CA SER A 616 -20.35 2.46 6.86
C SER A 616 -19.71 3.53 7.74
N ASN A 617 -18.86 4.39 7.16
CA ASN A 617 -18.25 5.53 7.86
C ASN A 617 -19.20 6.75 7.97
N GLY A 618 -20.31 6.77 7.23
CA GLY A 618 -21.28 7.87 7.24
C GLY A 618 -22.43 7.64 8.23
N ILE A 619 -22.70 8.63 9.08
CA ILE A 619 -23.80 8.58 10.06
C ILE A 619 -25.09 9.24 9.57
N THR A 620 -25.04 9.90 8.42
CA THR A 620 -26.21 10.46 7.72
C THR A 620 -26.23 10.00 6.26
N PRO A 621 -27.40 9.97 5.59
CA PRO A 621 -27.46 9.64 4.17
C PRO A 621 -26.52 10.49 3.30
N ALA A 622 -26.41 11.79 3.58
CA ALA A 622 -25.52 12.70 2.84
C ALA A 622 -24.05 12.31 2.97
N GLU A 623 -23.58 11.95 4.17
CA GLU A 623 -22.21 11.46 4.37
C GLU A 623 -21.99 10.12 3.65
N GLN A 624 -22.96 9.21 3.73
CA GLN A 624 -22.86 7.91 3.06
C GLN A 624 -22.78 8.06 1.54
N ASP A 625 -23.58 8.96 0.97
CA ASP A 625 -23.61 9.23 -0.46
C ASP A 625 -22.32 9.92 -0.92
N LEU A 626 -21.76 10.84 -0.12
CA LEU A 626 -20.44 11.46 -0.36
C LEU A 626 -19.32 10.40 -0.38
N TYR A 627 -19.29 9.52 0.62
CA TYR A 627 -18.25 8.49 0.71
C TYR A 627 -18.41 7.42 -0.37
N GLU A 628 -19.63 7.09 -0.80
CA GLU A 628 -19.85 6.24 -1.98
C GLU A 628 -19.32 6.88 -3.27
N PHE A 629 -19.59 8.19 -3.48
CA PHE A 629 -19.04 8.92 -4.61
C PHE A 629 -17.51 8.88 -4.60
N ASN A 630 -16.88 9.27 -3.49
CA ASN A 630 -15.42 9.22 -3.30
C ASN A 630 -14.84 7.81 -3.58
N ALA A 631 -15.48 6.77 -3.04
CA ALA A 631 -15.03 5.40 -3.21
C ALA A 631 -15.08 4.93 -4.68
N LYS A 632 -16.12 5.31 -5.42
CA LYS A 632 -16.31 4.91 -6.82
C LYS A 632 -15.46 5.74 -7.77
N ASP A 633 -15.37 7.03 -7.51
CA ASP A 633 -14.60 7.97 -8.31
C ASP A 633 -13.11 7.63 -8.25
N LEU A 634 -12.55 7.40 -7.05
CA LEU A 634 -11.13 7.02 -6.87
C LEU A 634 -10.70 5.82 -7.73
N VAL A 635 -11.55 4.80 -7.87
CA VAL A 635 -11.23 3.57 -8.62
C VAL A 635 -11.65 3.64 -10.11
N THR A 636 -12.07 4.82 -10.57
CA THR A 636 -12.48 5.04 -11.97
C THR A 636 -11.90 6.34 -12.53
N LEU A 637 -12.58 7.47 -12.34
CA LEU A 637 -12.23 8.76 -12.94
C LEU A 637 -11.13 9.51 -12.18
N TRP A 638 -11.00 9.24 -10.88
CA TRP A 638 -10.08 9.85 -9.90
C TRP A 638 -10.34 11.35 -9.66
N GLY A 639 -10.73 12.08 -10.70
CA GLY A 639 -11.18 13.46 -10.69
C GLY A 639 -12.53 13.59 -11.39
N ASP A 640 -12.83 14.78 -11.91
CA ASP A 640 -14.09 14.98 -12.64
C ASP A 640 -14.14 14.19 -13.97
N LYS A 641 -15.24 14.37 -14.70
CA LYS A 641 -15.46 13.69 -15.99
C LYS A 641 -14.35 13.91 -17.03
N ASP A 642 -13.55 14.98 -16.89
CA ASP A 642 -12.48 15.38 -17.78
C ASP A 642 -11.08 15.13 -17.20
N SER A 643 -11.00 14.51 -16.02
CA SER A 643 -9.76 14.11 -15.36
C SER A 643 -8.80 13.37 -16.30
N PRO A 644 -7.54 13.83 -16.46
CA PRO A 644 -6.51 13.16 -17.25
C PRO A 644 -5.84 11.97 -16.54
N VAL A 645 -6.20 11.73 -15.27
CA VAL A 645 -5.74 10.61 -14.45
C VAL A 645 -6.79 9.50 -14.32
N HIS A 646 -7.82 9.55 -15.18
CA HIS A 646 -8.78 8.48 -15.35
C HIS A 646 -8.07 7.12 -15.56
N GLU A 647 -8.59 6.05 -14.95
CA GLU A 647 -8.07 4.68 -14.97
C GLU A 647 -6.80 4.42 -14.15
N TYR A 648 -6.19 5.43 -13.51
CA TYR A 648 -4.94 5.24 -12.75
C TYR A 648 -5.09 4.15 -11.66
N SER A 649 -6.20 4.17 -10.92
CA SER A 649 -6.54 3.22 -9.86
C SER A 649 -7.62 2.23 -10.32
N ASN A 650 -7.46 1.70 -11.53
CA ASN A 650 -8.39 0.71 -12.06
C ASN A 650 -8.39 -0.59 -11.22
N ARG A 651 -9.51 -1.32 -11.25
CA ARG A 651 -9.65 -2.60 -10.53
C ARG A 651 -10.34 -3.63 -11.38
N GLN A 652 -9.92 -4.89 -11.30
CA GLN A 652 -10.69 -5.99 -11.87
C GLN A 652 -11.63 -6.55 -10.80
N TRP A 653 -12.72 -5.83 -10.54
CA TRP A 653 -13.69 -6.18 -9.49
C TRP A 653 -15.06 -6.56 -10.05
N ASN A 654 -15.71 -7.51 -9.38
CA ASN A 654 -17.13 -7.79 -9.54
C ASN A 654 -17.96 -6.53 -9.24
N GLY A 655 -18.99 -6.30 -10.05
CA GLY A 655 -19.82 -5.10 -10.01
C GLY A 655 -19.21 -3.94 -10.79
N LEU A 656 -17.89 -3.70 -10.67
CA LEU A 656 -17.20 -2.68 -11.44
C LEU A 656 -17.05 -3.08 -12.92
N ILE A 657 -16.68 -4.33 -13.20
CA ILE A 657 -16.63 -4.85 -14.58
C ILE A 657 -18.00 -4.80 -15.23
N LYS A 658 -19.03 -5.34 -14.57
CA LYS A 658 -20.39 -5.35 -15.12
C LYS A 658 -21.07 -3.98 -15.18
N GLY A 659 -20.82 -3.12 -14.19
CA GLY A 659 -21.51 -1.84 -14.02
C GLY A 659 -20.82 -0.65 -14.70
N PHE A 660 -19.49 -0.69 -14.84
CA PHE A 660 -18.70 0.41 -15.39
C PHE A 660 -17.98 0.01 -16.68
N TYR A 661 -17.06 -0.98 -16.63
CA TYR A 661 -16.23 -1.31 -17.79
C TYR A 661 -17.02 -1.85 -18.98
N LYS A 662 -17.88 -2.85 -18.76
CA LYS A 662 -18.66 -3.50 -19.83
C LYS A 662 -19.62 -2.53 -20.53
N PRO A 663 -20.40 -1.68 -19.84
CA PRO A 663 -21.24 -0.70 -20.50
C PRO A 663 -20.50 0.28 -21.40
N ARG A 664 -19.25 0.65 -21.09
CA ARG A 664 -18.42 1.49 -21.98
C ARG A 664 -18.12 0.76 -23.28
N TRP A 665 -17.61 -0.46 -23.19
CA TRP A 665 -17.34 -1.31 -24.36
C TRP A 665 -18.59 -1.60 -25.18
N GLN A 666 -19.74 -1.81 -24.54
CA GLN A 666 -21.02 -2.03 -25.21
C GLN A 666 -21.45 -0.79 -26.02
N GLN A 667 -21.34 0.41 -25.44
CA GLN A 667 -21.65 1.66 -26.14
C GLN A 667 -20.72 1.86 -27.35
N PHE A 668 -19.43 1.59 -27.16
CA PHE A 668 -18.43 1.67 -28.23
C PHE A 668 -18.76 0.71 -29.39
N PHE A 669 -18.99 -0.57 -29.09
CA PHE A 669 -19.32 -1.54 -30.13
C PHE A 669 -20.64 -1.25 -30.83
N THR A 670 -21.63 -0.68 -30.12
CA THR A 670 -22.90 -0.23 -30.72
C THR A 670 -22.67 0.88 -31.75
N LEU A 671 -21.84 1.88 -31.42
CA LEU A 671 -21.45 2.94 -32.35
C LEU A 671 -20.73 2.39 -33.58
N LEU A 672 -19.73 1.53 -33.36
CA LEU A 672 -18.96 0.93 -34.44
C LEU A 672 -19.87 0.08 -35.35
N GLU A 673 -20.75 -0.75 -34.81
CA GLU A 673 -21.70 -1.55 -35.60
C GLU A 673 -22.62 -0.66 -36.44
N ALA A 674 -23.13 0.44 -35.86
CA ALA A 674 -23.99 1.38 -36.56
C ALA A 674 -23.24 2.04 -37.73
N SER A 675 -21.98 2.43 -37.53
CA SER A 675 -21.14 3.02 -38.58
C SER A 675 -20.88 2.02 -39.73
N LEU A 676 -20.63 0.74 -39.42
CA LEU A 676 -20.48 -0.32 -40.44
C LEU A 676 -21.75 -0.52 -41.28
N LYS A 677 -22.92 -0.54 -40.64
CA LYS A 677 -24.21 -0.70 -41.35
C LYS A 677 -24.53 0.46 -42.28
N LYS A 678 -24.12 1.68 -41.91
CA LYS A 678 -24.33 2.88 -42.72
C LYS A 678 -23.23 3.10 -43.76
N GLY A 679 -22.09 2.45 -43.62
CA GLY A 679 -20.90 2.71 -44.45
C GLY A 679 -20.20 4.03 -44.11
N GLU A 680 -20.39 4.53 -42.88
CA GLU A 680 -19.86 5.80 -42.39
C GLU A 680 -18.67 5.56 -41.44
N THR A 681 -17.86 6.60 -41.20
CA THR A 681 -16.83 6.58 -40.16
C THR A 681 -17.47 6.85 -38.81
N ALA A 682 -17.12 6.08 -37.77
CA ALA A 682 -17.58 6.34 -36.42
C ALA A 682 -17.02 7.67 -35.87
N ASP A 683 -17.88 8.50 -35.28
CA ASP A 683 -17.46 9.72 -34.60
C ASP A 683 -16.94 9.41 -33.20
N LEU A 684 -15.63 9.15 -33.10
CA LEU A 684 -14.98 8.81 -31.84
C LEU A 684 -14.88 10.00 -30.88
N LYS A 685 -14.93 11.25 -31.38
CA LYS A 685 -14.92 12.44 -30.52
C LYS A 685 -16.26 12.61 -29.82
N ALA A 686 -17.36 12.42 -30.55
CA ALA A 686 -18.69 12.41 -29.95
C ALA A 686 -18.83 11.25 -28.95
N PHE A 687 -18.23 10.09 -29.24
CA PHE A 687 -18.18 8.97 -28.28
C PHE A 687 -17.44 9.32 -26.99
N GLU A 688 -16.29 9.98 -27.09
CA GLU A 688 -15.50 10.41 -25.93
C GLU A 688 -16.34 11.24 -24.95
N GLU A 689 -17.06 12.25 -25.46
CA GLU A 689 -17.94 13.09 -24.63
C GLU A 689 -19.12 12.30 -24.04
N GLN A 690 -19.70 11.38 -24.82
CA GLN A 690 -20.78 10.51 -24.35
C GLN A 690 -20.31 9.57 -23.22
N VAL A 691 -19.16 8.93 -23.39
CA VAL A 691 -18.66 7.95 -22.42
C VAL A 691 -18.24 8.63 -21.12
N LYS A 692 -17.59 9.80 -21.18
CA LYS A 692 -17.30 10.62 -20.00
C LYS A 692 -18.56 11.01 -19.22
N ALA A 693 -19.62 11.42 -19.91
CA ALA A 693 -20.90 11.73 -19.26
C ALA A 693 -21.53 10.50 -18.60
N PHE A 694 -21.43 9.32 -19.23
CA PHE A 694 -21.86 8.06 -18.62
C PHE A 694 -21.03 7.71 -17.38
N GLU A 695 -19.71 7.81 -17.46
CA GLU A 695 -18.77 7.51 -16.37
C GLU A 695 -19.06 8.40 -15.16
N TRP A 696 -19.23 9.70 -15.38
CA TRP A 696 -19.55 10.66 -14.32
C TRP A 696 -20.90 10.37 -13.66
N LYS A 697 -21.93 10.06 -14.47
CA LYS A 697 -23.22 9.63 -13.95
C LYS A 697 -23.10 8.33 -13.15
N TRP A 698 -22.27 7.39 -13.59
CA TRP A 698 -22.05 6.14 -12.88
C TRP A 698 -21.40 6.41 -11.52
N ALA A 699 -20.34 7.22 -11.45
CA ALA A 699 -19.68 7.57 -10.18
C ALA A 699 -20.65 8.19 -9.17
N ASN A 700 -21.54 9.07 -9.64
CA ASN A 700 -22.58 9.73 -8.84
C ASN A 700 -23.84 8.88 -8.58
N GLY A 701 -23.94 7.67 -9.14
CA GLY A 701 -25.09 6.78 -8.96
C GLY A 701 -25.03 5.97 -7.66
N HIS A 702 -26.16 5.41 -7.23
CA HIS A 702 -26.29 4.64 -5.96
C HIS A 702 -26.74 3.19 -6.17
N ASP A 703 -26.36 2.61 -7.31
CA ASP A 703 -26.62 1.20 -7.63
C ASP A 703 -26.08 0.27 -6.54
N LYS A 704 -26.78 -0.85 -6.30
CA LYS A 704 -26.41 -1.80 -5.25
C LYS A 704 -25.53 -2.92 -5.78
N TYR A 705 -24.46 -3.19 -5.05
CA TYR A 705 -23.47 -4.22 -5.35
C TYR A 705 -23.41 -5.25 -4.21
N ALA A 706 -23.07 -6.49 -4.53
CA ALA A 706 -22.92 -7.53 -3.50
C ALA A 706 -21.66 -7.28 -2.66
N ALA A 707 -21.83 -7.12 -1.34
CA ALA A 707 -20.72 -6.94 -0.40
C ALA A 707 -20.17 -8.26 0.15
N LYS A 708 -20.74 -9.40 -0.26
CA LYS A 708 -20.32 -10.75 0.14
C LYS A 708 -20.17 -11.64 -1.09
N PRO A 709 -19.22 -12.58 -1.08
CA PRO A 709 -19.01 -13.50 -2.19
C PRO A 709 -20.26 -14.32 -2.52
N GLN A 710 -20.47 -14.57 -3.81
CA GLN A 710 -21.54 -15.41 -4.33
C GLN A 710 -20.97 -16.47 -5.28
N GLY A 711 -21.48 -17.69 -5.19
CA GLY A 711 -21.01 -18.83 -5.99
C GLY A 711 -19.84 -19.58 -5.34
N ASP A 712 -19.34 -20.58 -6.07
CA ASP A 712 -18.20 -21.40 -5.65
C ASP A 712 -16.99 -21.07 -6.54
N PRO A 713 -15.85 -20.62 -5.95
CA PRO A 713 -14.69 -20.17 -6.73
C PRO A 713 -14.07 -21.29 -7.57
N VAL A 714 -14.07 -22.53 -7.07
CA VAL A 714 -13.48 -23.68 -7.78
C VAL A 714 -14.38 -24.06 -8.96
N LYS A 715 -15.69 -24.14 -8.75
CA LYS A 715 -16.64 -24.45 -9.84
C LYS A 715 -16.61 -23.39 -10.93
N ALA A 716 -16.57 -22.10 -10.56
CA ALA A 716 -16.46 -21.00 -11.50
C ALA A 716 -15.17 -21.11 -12.33
N ALA A 717 -14.01 -21.28 -11.69
CA ALA A 717 -12.73 -21.43 -12.37
C ALA A 717 -12.72 -22.64 -13.33
N VAL A 718 -13.23 -23.80 -12.91
CA VAL A 718 -13.33 -25.01 -13.76
C VAL A 718 -14.25 -24.80 -14.96
N GLN A 719 -15.38 -24.11 -14.78
CA GLN A 719 -16.30 -23.81 -15.87
C GLN A 719 -15.64 -22.89 -16.91
N LEU A 720 -14.95 -21.85 -16.47
CA LEU A 720 -14.27 -20.91 -17.36
C LEU A 720 -13.07 -21.56 -18.04
N HIS A 721 -12.33 -22.42 -17.34
CA HIS A 721 -11.29 -23.25 -17.93
C HIS A 721 -11.83 -24.08 -19.10
N LYS A 722 -12.91 -24.83 -18.88
CA LYS A 722 -13.54 -25.64 -19.94
C LYS A 722 -13.98 -24.80 -21.16
N LYS A 723 -14.43 -23.55 -20.93
CA LYS A 723 -14.90 -22.64 -21.99
C LYS A 723 -13.73 -22.07 -22.79
N TYR A 724 -12.76 -21.46 -22.13
CA TYR A 724 -11.72 -20.64 -22.77
C TYR A 724 -10.47 -21.41 -23.14
N ARG A 725 -10.12 -22.50 -22.44
CA ARG A 725 -8.88 -23.25 -22.70
C ARG A 725 -8.75 -23.77 -24.14
N LYS A 726 -9.88 -24.02 -24.82
CA LYS A 726 -9.95 -24.47 -26.22
C LYS A 726 -9.81 -23.34 -27.25
N MET A 727 -9.93 -22.08 -26.80
CA MET A 727 -9.88 -20.87 -27.61
C MET A 727 -8.49 -20.20 -27.56
N MET A 728 -7.63 -20.69 -26.66
CA MET A 728 -6.29 -20.18 -26.37
C MET A 728 -5.20 -21.08 -26.94
#